data_AF-G0QYF6-F1
#
_entry.id   AF-G0QYF6-F1
#
_cell.length_a   1.000
_cell.length_b   1.000
_cell.length_c   1.000
_cell.angle_alpha   90.00
_cell.angle_beta   90.00
_cell.angle_gamma   90.00
#
_symmetry.space_group_name_H-M   'P 1'
#
loop_
_entity.id
_entity.type
_entity.pdbx_description
1 polymer ?
#
loop_
_entity_poly.entity_id
_entity_poly.type
_entity_poly.pdbx_seq_one_letter_code
_entity_poly.pdbx_strand_id
1 'polypeptide(L)'
;MSENQDYLIADNQNQNYSNQFEENNNLQQENFEQDEAFENNIQQNQNNIEDEQEKEDDFPEYANEQNKRLNEIINKKRNLIKDIQNKIEEKSERTKVLQEHLKNVQQELLSTQKLIDEKNKEIETEDHMKQITERQIGRIQSELKILEKRTIEQQEKLNDVQNQIFRGNEKMDQFKLEMNWNQEELEQWALAARQKEEDNLTLEKYKRADEVKIKELNLAIEKLTQGVGQKQQELEKEITETQAAQIELDKTADEFKKQHNERHKLFLQWQEVTEIISKRDIAIRNEGENFARIKMEIKENKDGLDEKKTILKESVDNNKKIQMANEFQERVNIQKIQDNKNLDEILIEKKAEVEILKNQVSAFAQSLQQKRNKISILNQELLSKKQRLNIAQKKYQNNQVKIKNEQLMAQVYENNRNLAEQKYKQLDKEKNELQREIKTQKDTLFKNSQELFKLREQEANSYGEIQGNMAACRNLQAHISKLNQEFQRQQELLYNAEYQIQLMERKVARAKGERTLEEKKDLENEIEQAEKYFNEVQGNNKELVESLKKLDDEIRTIKKRLESIEQENKKYSCLIEELILENDMTYQDLNKIIKQKEEVLVQHDTMKLEIKKIQEYLNGATDNVFDLENQVYQIEMSMQEREKEIQVHKDVLMTEHKSSEEERHKIAVELAERKNKVKNLKIKYESLVQRNQGANGQIDNVHEHSQAYYVIKAAQEREELQRKGDELNAKILKSEKELKALDNTLNHLKNRNSKYRDSFLNKGVTSQDKEQLEALEEQCRAASQNLFKKRDALQKIQKEYEEDIRRLQEYQNKMQILTQKQQQTKQMMNKYEKDIEEQYQKIQRAQQGYDRSLQKTQQKGIDIQNQNNPHIIQLNHDVEVNKTKILISSLYTLSQDIPELSAIIDQVLKEKKLTLPSKPPSSIDINSQQSIKSGRSINSGQSPFFITLNLNSRIILNKPTF
;
A
#
# COMPACT_ATOMS: atom_id res chain seq x y z
N MET A 1 -64.79 -12.81 12.54
CA MET A 1 -64.28 -13.57 13.70
C MET A 1 -63.14 -12.78 14.33
N SER A 2 -63.26 -12.20 15.52
CA SER A 2 -64.48 -11.91 16.30
C SER A 2 -65.17 -10.66 15.69
N GLU A 3 -66.47 -10.48 15.55
CA GLU A 3 -67.63 -10.80 16.43
C GLU A 3 -67.63 -10.02 17.75
N ASN A 4 -68.64 -9.17 17.93
CA ASN A 4 -69.20 -8.83 19.24
C ASN A 4 -70.67 -8.37 19.07
N GLN A 5 -71.55 -9.24 19.55
CA GLN A 5 -72.93 -9.01 19.98
C GLN A 5 -72.95 -8.14 21.27
N ASP A 6 -74.04 -7.58 21.80
CA ASP A 6 -75.44 -7.38 21.37
C ASP A 6 -76.12 -6.36 22.35
N TYR A 7 -77.44 -6.16 22.18
CA TYR A 7 -78.44 -5.58 23.10
C TYR A 7 -78.42 -4.03 23.25
N LEU A 8 -79.44 -3.29 22.79
CA LEU A 8 -80.89 -3.26 23.09
C LEU A 8 -81.26 -2.51 24.39
N ILE A 9 -82.18 -1.54 24.23
CA ILE A 9 -83.50 -1.48 24.88
C ILE A 9 -84.34 -0.42 24.10
N ALA A 10 -85.67 -0.53 24.14
CA ALA A 10 -86.60 0.21 23.29
C ALA A 10 -87.51 1.19 24.07
N ASP A 11 -88.51 1.71 23.34
CA ASP A 11 -89.83 2.14 23.80
C ASP A 11 -90.10 3.59 24.33
N ASN A 12 -90.58 4.42 23.38
CA ASN A 12 -92.02 4.76 23.18
C ASN A 12 -92.57 6.16 23.55
N GLN A 13 -93.59 6.59 22.76
CA GLN A 13 -94.55 7.70 22.94
C GLN A 13 -94.01 9.16 22.83
N ASN A 14 -94.74 10.18 22.31
CA ASN A 14 -96.11 10.25 21.75
C ASN A 14 -96.33 11.50 20.84
N GLN A 15 -97.47 11.58 20.10
CA GLN A 15 -98.11 12.82 19.54
C GLN A 15 -97.39 13.61 18.40
N ASN A 16 -98.04 14.42 17.52
CA ASN A 16 -99.39 14.40 16.91
C ASN A 16 -99.52 15.37 15.68
N TYR A 17 -100.48 15.12 14.76
CA TYR A 17 -101.21 16.03 13.83
C TYR A 17 -100.54 16.97 12.77
N SER A 18 -101.00 16.77 11.51
CA SER A 18 -101.56 17.75 10.52
C SER A 18 -100.76 18.66 9.55
N ASN A 19 -101.16 18.56 8.26
CA ASN A 19 -101.48 19.64 7.28
C ASN A 19 -100.32 20.48 6.65
N GLN A 20 -100.37 21.04 5.41
CA GLN A 20 -101.33 21.01 4.27
C GLN A 20 -100.68 21.54 2.94
N PHE A 21 -101.47 21.66 1.86
CA PHE A 21 -101.22 22.29 0.52
C PHE A 21 -100.39 21.43 -0.49
N GLU A 22 -100.84 21.08 -1.72
CA GLU A 22 -101.44 21.84 -2.87
C GLU A 22 -100.36 22.55 -3.73
N GLU A 23 -100.39 22.68 -5.07
CA GLU A 23 -101.36 22.41 -6.17
C GLU A 23 -100.62 21.78 -7.40
N ASN A 24 -101.21 21.29 -8.52
CA ASN A 24 -102.50 20.66 -8.89
C ASN A 24 -102.52 20.36 -10.44
N ASN A 25 -103.48 19.55 -10.93
CA ASN A 25 -103.94 19.37 -12.34
C ASN A 25 -102.99 18.64 -13.35
N ASN A 26 -103.44 17.94 -14.41
CA ASN A 26 -104.67 17.21 -14.86
C ASN A 26 -104.33 16.54 -16.23
N LEU A 27 -105.00 15.56 -16.86
CA LEU A 27 -106.11 14.60 -16.63
C LEU A 27 -105.78 13.36 -17.55
N GLN A 28 -106.54 12.32 -17.88
CA GLN A 28 -107.97 11.88 -17.81
C GLN A 28 -108.03 10.49 -17.09
N GLN A 29 -109.13 9.81 -16.75
CA GLN A 29 -110.50 9.59 -17.27
C GLN A 29 -110.57 8.73 -18.56
N GLU A 30 -111.45 7.73 -18.70
CA GLU A 30 -112.68 7.34 -17.96
C GLU A 30 -112.52 5.90 -17.32
N ASN A 31 -113.23 5.37 -16.31
CA ASN A 31 -114.64 5.39 -15.83
C ASN A 31 -115.65 4.64 -16.74
N PHE A 32 -116.68 3.90 -16.27
CA PHE A 32 -117.10 3.38 -14.93
C PHE A 32 -117.12 1.81 -15.00
N GLU A 33 -117.82 0.92 -14.26
CA GLU A 33 -118.84 0.82 -13.17
C GLU A 33 -118.37 -0.31 -12.18
N GLN A 34 -118.88 -0.64 -10.97
CA GLN A 34 -120.20 -0.59 -10.27
C GLN A 34 -121.18 -1.75 -10.64
N ASP A 35 -121.94 -2.42 -9.75
CA ASP A 35 -122.08 -2.35 -8.26
C ASP A 35 -122.64 -3.66 -7.64
N GLU A 36 -122.54 -3.80 -6.30
CA GLU A 36 -123.44 -4.48 -5.30
C GLU A 36 -124.05 -5.91 -5.54
N ALA A 37 -124.34 -6.76 -4.53
CA ALA A 37 -124.15 -6.76 -3.07
C ALA A 37 -124.23 -8.23 -2.49
N PHE A 38 -124.12 -8.38 -1.16
CA PHE A 38 -124.26 -9.64 -0.40
C PHE A 38 -125.71 -10.18 -0.34
N GLU A 39 -125.89 -11.51 -0.24
CA GLU A 39 -126.60 -12.14 0.89
C GLU A 39 -126.42 -13.68 1.02
N ASN A 40 -125.96 -14.10 2.21
CA ASN A 40 -126.43 -15.20 3.08
C ASN A 40 -126.66 -16.68 2.66
N ASN A 41 -126.36 -17.53 3.66
CA ASN A 41 -126.85 -18.90 3.97
C ASN A 41 -126.33 -20.15 3.21
N ILE A 42 -125.39 -20.83 3.88
CA ILE A 42 -125.57 -22.15 4.51
C ILE A 42 -126.65 -23.07 3.91
N GLN A 43 -126.22 -24.25 3.43
CA GLN A 43 -126.99 -25.49 3.61
C GLN A 43 -126.04 -26.68 3.88
N GLN A 44 -126.44 -27.54 4.82
CA GLN A 44 -125.72 -28.76 5.20
C GLN A 44 -126.33 -29.99 4.50
N ASN A 45 -125.58 -31.10 4.53
CA ASN A 45 -126.05 -32.49 4.60
C ASN A 45 -127.58 -32.72 4.53
N GLN A 46 -128.09 -33.12 3.36
CA GLN A 46 -129.08 -34.20 3.22
C GLN A 46 -129.28 -34.55 1.75
N ASN A 47 -129.19 -35.84 1.42
CA ASN A 47 -129.90 -36.53 0.33
C ASN A 47 -129.56 -38.04 0.35
N ASN A 48 -129.80 -38.65 1.51
CA ASN A 48 -130.29 -40.03 1.57
C ASN A 48 -131.80 -39.91 1.75
N ILE A 49 -132.60 -40.39 0.80
CA ILE A 49 -133.91 -41.04 1.00
C ILE A 49 -134.46 -41.45 -0.38
N GLU A 50 -135.17 -42.56 -0.34
CA GLU A 50 -135.89 -43.26 -1.40
C GLU A 50 -136.46 -42.42 -2.56
N ASP A 51 -136.04 -42.76 -3.78
CA ASP A 51 -136.95 -42.82 -4.94
C ASP A 51 -137.21 -44.30 -5.26
N GLU A 52 -138.12 -44.93 -4.51
CA GLU A 52 -138.78 -46.18 -4.94
C GLU A 52 -139.83 -45.85 -6.02
N GLN A 53 -139.39 -45.37 -7.18
CA GLN A 53 -140.28 -45.13 -8.32
C GLN A 53 -140.40 -46.38 -9.20
N GLU A 54 -141.45 -47.13 -8.87
CA GLU A 54 -142.31 -47.94 -9.75
C GLU A 54 -141.66 -49.01 -10.66
N LYS A 55 -142.03 -50.26 -10.40
CA LYS A 55 -141.85 -51.38 -11.32
C LYS A 55 -142.91 -51.31 -12.42
N GLU A 56 -142.59 -50.71 -13.57
CA GLU A 56 -143.32 -50.99 -14.80
C GLU A 56 -142.68 -52.16 -15.55
N ASP A 57 -143.49 -53.16 -15.89
CA ASP A 57 -143.04 -54.38 -16.58
C ASP A 57 -142.90 -54.15 -18.09
N ASP A 58 -141.71 -54.43 -18.64
CA ASP A 58 -141.55 -54.71 -20.08
C ASP A 58 -140.79 -56.01 -20.32
N PHE A 59 -141.37 -57.12 -19.82
CA PHE A 59 -141.33 -58.39 -20.53
C PHE A 59 -142.57 -59.23 -20.17
N PRO A 60 -143.47 -59.53 -21.13
CA PRO A 60 -144.77 -60.17 -20.86
C PRO A 60 -144.72 -61.49 -20.07
N GLU A 61 -145.86 -61.88 -19.51
CA GLU A 61 -146.01 -63.07 -18.65
C GLU A 61 -145.60 -64.41 -19.30
N TYR A 62 -145.39 -64.48 -20.62
CA TYR A 62 -144.84 -65.66 -21.30
C TYR A 62 -143.30 -65.71 -21.38
N ALA A 63 -142.58 -64.72 -20.84
CA ALA A 63 -141.12 -64.60 -20.94
C ALA A 63 -140.37 -65.77 -20.26
N ASN A 64 -139.68 -66.55 -21.09
CA ASN A 64 -139.04 -67.81 -20.73
C ASN A 64 -138.06 -67.70 -19.54
N GLU A 65 -138.10 -68.67 -18.61
CA GLU A 65 -137.36 -68.67 -17.33
C GLU A 65 -135.88 -68.32 -17.47
N GLN A 66 -135.22 -68.86 -18.51
CA GLN A 66 -133.80 -68.63 -18.77
C GLN A 66 -133.49 -67.14 -18.97
N ASN A 67 -134.39 -66.38 -19.61
CA ASN A 67 -134.20 -64.95 -19.86
C ASN A 67 -134.47 -64.10 -18.62
N LYS A 68 -135.45 -64.47 -17.78
CA LYS A 68 -135.64 -63.82 -16.47
C LYS A 68 -134.40 -64.04 -15.57
N ARG A 69 -133.85 -65.26 -15.53
CA ARG A 69 -132.58 -65.56 -14.83
C ARG A 69 -131.37 -64.85 -15.45
N LEU A 70 -131.29 -64.72 -16.78
CA LEU A 70 -130.23 -63.97 -17.44
C LEU A 70 -130.30 -62.46 -17.16
N ASN A 71 -131.51 -61.88 -17.11
CA ASN A 71 -131.68 -60.47 -16.74
C ASN A 71 -131.37 -60.25 -15.26
N GLU A 72 -131.71 -61.19 -14.37
CA GLU A 72 -131.21 -61.19 -12.99
C GLU A 72 -129.68 -61.24 -12.93
N ILE A 73 -129.02 -62.09 -13.71
CA ILE A 73 -127.54 -62.16 -13.77
C ILE A 73 -126.95 -60.87 -14.34
N ILE A 74 -127.61 -60.25 -15.33
CA ILE A 74 -127.20 -58.96 -15.91
C ILE A 74 -127.39 -57.82 -14.91
N ASN A 75 -128.49 -57.77 -14.15
CA ASN A 75 -128.72 -56.75 -13.13
C ASN A 75 -127.82 -56.98 -11.90
N LYS A 76 -127.60 -58.22 -11.47
CA LYS A 76 -126.57 -58.57 -10.46
C LYS A 76 -125.18 -58.15 -10.95
N LYS A 77 -124.83 -58.39 -12.22
CA LYS A 77 -123.57 -57.90 -12.82
C LYS A 77 -123.53 -56.38 -13.01
N ARG A 78 -124.65 -55.69 -13.27
CA ARG A 78 -124.73 -54.22 -13.35
C ARG A 78 -124.56 -53.58 -11.99
N ASN A 79 -125.10 -54.17 -10.93
CA ASN A 79 -124.86 -53.73 -9.57
C ASN A 79 -123.41 -54.02 -9.15
N LEU A 80 -122.86 -55.20 -9.49
CA LEU A 80 -121.43 -55.50 -9.28
C LEU A 80 -120.52 -54.57 -10.12
N ILE A 81 -120.96 -54.15 -11.30
CA ILE A 81 -120.30 -53.13 -12.13
C ILE A 81 -120.43 -51.74 -11.49
N LYS A 82 -121.56 -51.35 -10.90
CA LYS A 82 -121.68 -50.12 -10.08
C LYS A 82 -120.75 -50.18 -8.86
N ASP A 83 -120.73 -51.28 -8.10
CA ASP A 83 -119.83 -51.44 -6.95
C ASP A 83 -118.35 -51.40 -7.37
N ILE A 84 -118.02 -51.95 -8.53
CA ILE A 84 -116.67 -51.88 -9.12
C ILE A 84 -116.39 -50.48 -9.67
N GLN A 85 -117.36 -49.78 -10.25
CA GLN A 85 -117.22 -48.39 -10.69
C GLN A 85 -116.98 -47.48 -9.49
N ASN A 86 -117.78 -47.57 -8.43
CA ASN A 86 -117.57 -46.82 -7.18
C ASN A 86 -116.17 -47.10 -6.58
N LYS A 87 -115.69 -48.35 -6.62
CA LYS A 87 -114.32 -48.71 -6.17
C LYS A 87 -113.21 -48.30 -7.15
N ILE A 88 -113.52 -48.16 -8.42
CA ILE A 88 -112.64 -47.58 -9.44
C ILE A 88 -112.63 -46.06 -9.30
N GLU A 89 -113.72 -45.44 -8.88
CA GLU A 89 -113.89 -44.00 -8.65
C GLU A 89 -113.18 -43.58 -7.37
N GLU A 90 -113.41 -44.27 -6.25
CA GLU A 90 -112.62 -44.13 -5.01
C GLU A 90 -111.11 -44.28 -5.28
N LYS A 91 -110.72 -45.29 -6.08
CA LYS A 91 -109.31 -45.47 -6.49
C LYS A 91 -108.84 -44.46 -7.52
N SER A 92 -109.73 -43.91 -8.35
CA SER A 92 -109.43 -42.84 -9.31
C SER A 92 -109.16 -41.55 -8.57
N GLU A 93 -110.02 -41.16 -7.63
CA GLU A 93 -109.83 -40.03 -6.72
C GLU A 93 -108.58 -40.18 -5.87
N ARG A 94 -108.37 -41.34 -5.23
CA ARG A 94 -107.12 -41.64 -4.54
C ARG A 94 -105.90 -41.56 -5.47
N THR A 95 -106.04 -41.93 -6.75
CA THR A 95 -104.97 -41.80 -7.75
C THR A 95 -104.78 -40.35 -8.21
N LYS A 96 -105.83 -39.54 -8.32
CA LYS A 96 -105.75 -38.08 -8.55
C LYS A 96 -105.00 -37.41 -7.40
N VAL A 97 -105.41 -37.66 -6.15
CA VAL A 97 -104.75 -37.15 -4.94
C VAL A 97 -103.30 -37.62 -4.85
N LEU A 98 -102.99 -38.88 -5.20
CA LEU A 98 -101.61 -39.36 -5.25
C LEU A 98 -100.81 -38.77 -6.44
N GLN A 99 -101.45 -38.43 -7.56
CA GLN A 99 -100.82 -37.73 -8.68
C GLN A 99 -100.58 -36.24 -8.36
N GLU A 100 -101.46 -35.59 -7.61
CA GLU A 100 -101.29 -34.23 -7.11
C GLU A 100 -100.21 -34.18 -6.03
N HIS A 101 -100.23 -35.11 -5.07
CA HIS A 101 -99.14 -35.28 -4.12
C HIS A 101 -97.81 -35.60 -4.83
N LEU A 102 -97.82 -36.41 -5.90
CA LEU A 102 -96.61 -36.68 -6.70
C LEU A 102 -96.16 -35.46 -7.50
N LYS A 103 -97.06 -34.65 -8.05
CA LYS A 103 -96.73 -33.33 -8.65
C LYS A 103 -96.12 -32.40 -7.62
N ASN A 104 -96.67 -32.33 -6.40
CA ASN A 104 -96.16 -31.50 -5.31
C ASN A 104 -94.78 -31.99 -4.87
N VAL A 105 -94.57 -33.30 -4.70
CA VAL A 105 -93.25 -33.89 -4.41
C VAL A 105 -92.27 -33.67 -5.57
N GLN A 106 -92.71 -33.69 -6.83
CA GLN A 106 -91.87 -33.31 -7.97
C GLN A 106 -91.55 -31.82 -7.99
N GLN A 107 -92.47 -30.95 -7.58
CA GLN A 107 -92.26 -29.51 -7.45
C GLN A 107 -91.28 -29.20 -6.31
N GLU A 108 -91.38 -29.88 -5.17
CA GLU A 108 -90.42 -29.78 -4.06
C GLU A 108 -89.06 -30.40 -4.43
N LEU A 109 -89.03 -31.47 -5.22
CA LEU A 109 -87.77 -32.01 -5.78
C LEU A 109 -87.13 -31.01 -6.75
N LEU A 110 -87.91 -30.35 -7.61
CA LEU A 110 -87.41 -29.28 -8.48
C LEU A 110 -87.02 -28.01 -7.70
N SER A 111 -87.67 -27.74 -6.56
CA SER A 111 -87.33 -26.63 -5.65
C SER A 111 -86.00 -26.90 -4.94
N THR A 112 -85.85 -28.08 -4.35
CA THR A 112 -84.61 -28.53 -3.70
C THR A 112 -83.47 -28.72 -4.69
N GLN A 113 -83.73 -29.18 -5.92
CA GLN A 113 -82.73 -29.22 -6.99
C GLN A 113 -82.25 -27.81 -7.37
N LYS A 114 -83.16 -26.83 -7.55
CA LYS A 114 -82.76 -25.43 -7.79
C LYS A 114 -81.93 -24.88 -6.63
N LEU A 115 -82.33 -25.14 -5.39
CA LEU A 115 -81.59 -24.71 -4.21
C LEU A 115 -80.20 -25.37 -4.13
N ILE A 116 -80.08 -26.64 -4.52
CA ILE A 116 -78.79 -27.34 -4.68
C ILE A 116 -77.97 -26.72 -5.83
N ASP A 117 -78.58 -26.40 -6.97
CA ASP A 117 -77.90 -25.74 -8.11
C ASP A 117 -77.48 -24.30 -7.77
N GLU A 118 -78.20 -23.63 -6.88
CA GLU A 118 -77.84 -22.31 -6.32
C GLU A 118 -76.73 -22.44 -5.29
N LYS A 119 -76.76 -23.43 -4.38
CA LYS A 119 -75.64 -23.72 -3.47
C LYS A 119 -74.38 -24.20 -4.18
N ASN A 120 -74.50 -24.93 -5.28
CA ASN A 120 -73.36 -25.28 -6.13
C ASN A 120 -72.73 -24.02 -6.76
N LYS A 121 -73.55 -23.05 -7.21
CA LYS A 121 -73.03 -21.75 -7.70
C LYS A 121 -72.42 -20.91 -6.59
N GLU A 122 -73.01 -20.90 -5.38
CA GLU A 122 -72.39 -20.27 -4.22
C GLU A 122 -71.01 -20.88 -3.96
N ILE A 123 -70.88 -22.21 -3.91
CA ILE A 123 -69.61 -22.93 -3.76
C ILE A 123 -68.63 -22.60 -4.89
N GLU A 124 -69.08 -22.53 -6.16
CA GLU A 124 -68.24 -22.10 -7.28
C GLU A 124 -67.74 -20.65 -7.11
N THR A 125 -68.58 -19.74 -6.58
CA THR A 125 -68.15 -18.37 -6.27
C THR A 125 -67.23 -18.30 -5.06
N GLU A 126 -67.42 -19.13 -4.03
CA GLU A 126 -66.53 -19.23 -2.87
C GLU A 126 -65.16 -19.80 -3.28
N ASP A 127 -65.10 -20.86 -4.09
CA ASP A 127 -63.84 -21.42 -4.60
C ASP A 127 -63.15 -20.44 -5.59
N HIS A 128 -63.90 -19.65 -6.35
CA HIS A 128 -63.34 -18.57 -7.18
C HIS A 128 -62.77 -17.43 -6.31
N MET A 129 -63.48 -17.00 -5.28
CA MET A 129 -63.00 -16.00 -4.32
C MET A 129 -61.78 -16.50 -3.55
N LYS A 130 -61.80 -17.77 -3.11
CA LYS A 130 -60.67 -18.47 -2.50
C LYS A 130 -59.47 -18.50 -3.43
N GLN A 131 -59.63 -18.91 -4.69
CA GLN A 131 -58.55 -18.85 -5.69
C GLN A 131 -58.01 -17.42 -5.89
N ILE A 132 -58.85 -16.39 -5.84
CA ILE A 132 -58.39 -14.99 -5.86
C ILE A 132 -57.56 -14.70 -4.60
N THR A 133 -58.03 -15.07 -3.41
CA THR A 133 -57.25 -14.86 -2.17
C THR A 133 -55.95 -15.66 -2.16
N GLU A 134 -55.91 -16.90 -2.62
CA GLU A 134 -54.70 -17.73 -2.75
C GLU A 134 -53.70 -17.10 -3.74
N ARG A 135 -54.17 -16.55 -4.87
CA ARG A 135 -53.33 -15.81 -5.82
C ARG A 135 -52.81 -14.50 -5.21
N GLN A 136 -53.61 -13.78 -4.43
CA GLN A 136 -53.16 -12.57 -3.72
C GLN A 136 -52.20 -12.91 -2.58
N ILE A 137 -52.40 -14.00 -1.84
CA ILE A 137 -51.46 -14.51 -0.83
C ILE A 137 -50.13 -14.91 -1.50
N GLY A 138 -50.17 -15.64 -2.62
CA GLY A 138 -48.98 -15.99 -3.40
C GLY A 138 -48.25 -14.77 -3.96
N ARG A 139 -48.99 -13.73 -4.38
CA ARG A 139 -48.43 -12.43 -4.78
C ARG A 139 -47.79 -11.70 -3.59
N ILE A 140 -48.49 -11.59 -2.47
CA ILE A 140 -47.97 -10.93 -1.26
C ILE A 140 -46.74 -11.68 -0.76
N GLN A 141 -46.71 -13.01 -0.78
CA GLN A 141 -45.51 -13.79 -0.45
C GLN A 141 -44.35 -13.58 -1.44
N SER A 142 -44.61 -13.29 -2.72
CA SER A 142 -43.55 -12.99 -3.68
C SER A 142 -43.02 -11.56 -3.53
N GLU A 143 -43.90 -10.59 -3.26
CA GLU A 143 -43.53 -9.21 -2.90
C GLU A 143 -42.78 -9.16 -1.56
N LEU A 144 -43.21 -9.93 -0.55
CA LEU A 144 -42.53 -10.06 0.74
C LEU A 144 -41.12 -10.64 0.56
N LYS A 145 -40.93 -11.69 -0.26
CA LYS A 145 -39.60 -12.23 -0.61
C LYS A 145 -38.72 -11.25 -1.39
N ILE A 146 -39.31 -10.35 -2.17
CA ILE A 146 -38.57 -9.27 -2.85
C ILE A 146 -38.16 -8.19 -1.83
N LEU A 147 -39.02 -7.88 -0.86
CA LEU A 147 -38.71 -6.97 0.24
C LEU A 147 -37.65 -7.56 1.18
N GLU A 148 -37.72 -8.83 1.56
CA GLU A 148 -36.68 -9.54 2.33
C GLU A 148 -35.32 -9.44 1.65
N LYS A 149 -35.24 -9.74 0.35
CA LYS A 149 -34.01 -9.56 -0.44
C LYS A 149 -33.52 -8.12 -0.43
N ARG A 150 -34.42 -7.15 -0.59
CA ARG A 150 -34.09 -5.72 -0.55
C ARG A 150 -33.62 -5.28 0.84
N THR A 151 -34.15 -5.85 1.92
CA THR A 151 -33.68 -5.64 3.29
C THR A 151 -32.31 -6.26 3.51
N ILE A 152 -32.03 -7.45 2.98
CA ILE A 152 -30.69 -8.06 3.00
C ILE A 152 -29.69 -7.18 2.23
N GLU A 153 -30.02 -6.77 0.99
CA GLU A 153 -29.19 -5.85 0.21
C GLU A 153 -28.98 -4.50 0.92
N GLN A 154 -29.97 -3.99 1.65
CA GLN A 154 -29.84 -2.77 2.45
C GLN A 154 -28.97 -2.99 3.69
N GLN A 155 -29.03 -4.16 4.33
CA GLN A 155 -28.17 -4.53 5.44
C GLN A 155 -26.72 -4.74 4.98
N GLU A 156 -26.49 -5.35 3.81
CA GLU A 156 -25.18 -5.46 3.18
C GLU A 156 -24.60 -4.08 2.87
N LYS A 157 -25.39 -3.19 2.25
CA LYS A 157 -24.99 -1.79 2.00
C LYS A 157 -24.76 -1.00 3.29
N LEU A 158 -25.53 -1.25 4.35
CA LEU A 158 -25.32 -0.66 5.67
C LEU A 158 -24.03 -1.16 6.31
N ASN A 159 -23.75 -2.46 6.23
CA ASN A 159 -22.50 -3.07 6.71
C ASN A 159 -21.30 -2.51 5.93
N ASP A 160 -21.39 -2.36 4.61
CA ASP A 160 -20.35 -1.74 3.77
C ASP A 160 -20.12 -0.27 4.13
N VAL A 161 -21.18 0.51 4.36
CA VAL A 161 -21.07 1.89 4.82
C VAL A 161 -20.49 1.96 6.23
N GLN A 162 -20.86 1.05 7.14
CA GLN A 162 -20.25 0.95 8.47
C GLN A 162 -18.77 0.56 8.39
N ASN A 163 -18.38 -0.35 7.50
CA ASN A 163 -16.99 -0.72 7.23
C ASN A 163 -16.19 0.45 6.62
N GLN A 164 -16.81 1.26 5.75
CA GLN A 164 -16.20 2.47 5.19
C GLN A 164 -16.07 3.58 6.25
N ILE A 165 -17.06 3.76 7.12
CA ILE A 165 -16.98 4.69 8.27
C ILE A 165 -15.93 4.21 9.26
N PHE A 166 -15.83 2.91 9.55
CA PHE A 166 -14.80 2.36 10.43
C PHE A 166 -13.40 2.62 9.87
N ARG A 167 -13.14 2.27 8.61
CA ARG A 167 -11.87 2.57 7.93
C ARG A 167 -11.61 4.08 7.78
N GLY A 168 -12.67 4.88 7.68
CA GLY A 168 -12.61 6.35 7.66
C GLY A 168 -12.20 6.93 9.00
N ASN A 169 -12.75 6.41 10.10
CA ASN A 169 -12.37 6.75 11.47
C ASN A 169 -10.94 6.27 11.77
N GLU A 170 -10.59 5.04 11.40
CA GLU A 170 -9.23 4.50 11.54
C GLU A 170 -8.20 5.39 10.82
N LYS A 171 -8.49 5.84 9.60
CA LYS A 171 -7.67 6.82 8.88
C LYS A 171 -7.69 8.22 9.51
N MET A 172 -8.81 8.67 10.05
CA MET A 172 -8.89 9.94 10.76
C MET A 172 -8.09 9.91 12.07
N ASP A 173 -8.03 8.77 12.75
CA ASP A 173 -7.24 8.58 13.97
C ASP A 173 -5.75 8.39 13.64
N GLN A 174 -5.41 7.73 12.52
CA GLN A 174 -4.07 7.77 11.93
C GLN A 174 -3.65 9.22 11.62
N PHE A 175 -4.50 10.02 10.96
CA PHE A 175 -4.22 11.43 10.69
C PHE A 175 -4.17 12.31 11.95
N LYS A 176 -4.90 11.97 13.03
CA LYS A 176 -4.73 12.65 14.34
C LYS A 176 -3.39 12.33 14.98
N LEU A 177 -2.94 11.07 14.92
CA LEU A 177 -1.63 10.64 15.42
C LEU A 177 -0.50 11.28 14.60
N GLU A 178 -0.62 11.29 13.28
CA GLU A 178 0.31 11.96 12.36
C GLU A 178 0.30 13.49 12.58
N MET A 179 -0.86 14.12 12.77
CA MET A 179 -0.96 15.55 13.11
C MET A 179 -0.33 15.86 14.48
N ASN A 180 -0.55 15.01 15.50
CA ASN A 180 0.05 15.19 16.82
C ASN A 180 1.57 15.01 16.76
N TRP A 181 2.06 14.00 16.03
CA TRP A 181 3.50 13.80 15.83
C TRP A 181 4.12 14.96 15.04
N ASN A 182 3.52 15.39 13.93
CA ASN A 182 3.97 16.56 13.17
C ASN A 182 3.95 17.85 14.02
N GLN A 183 3.03 18.00 14.96
CA GLN A 183 3.02 19.11 15.92
C GLN A 183 4.13 18.98 16.97
N GLU A 184 4.29 17.81 17.60
CA GLU A 184 5.37 17.55 18.57
C GLU A 184 6.75 17.69 17.92
N GLU A 185 6.92 17.28 16.65
CA GLU A 185 8.15 17.46 15.88
C GLU A 185 8.37 18.95 15.55
N LEU A 186 7.33 19.69 15.13
CA LEU A 186 7.43 21.13 14.89
C LEU A 186 7.78 21.92 16.16
N GLU A 187 7.22 21.54 17.31
CA GLU A 187 7.54 22.13 18.61
C GLU A 187 8.98 21.78 19.04
N GLN A 188 9.45 20.55 18.80
CA GLN A 188 10.85 20.17 19.00
C GLN A 188 11.81 20.94 18.08
N TRP A 189 11.49 21.08 16.79
CA TRP A 189 12.30 21.89 15.85
C TRP A 189 12.31 23.37 16.23
N ALA A 190 11.19 23.93 16.69
CA ALA A 190 11.12 25.31 17.17
C ALA A 190 11.96 25.52 18.45
N LEU A 191 11.92 24.56 19.40
CA LEU A 191 12.76 24.57 20.60
C LEU A 191 14.25 24.41 20.25
N ALA A 192 14.60 23.49 19.36
CA ALA A 192 15.97 23.27 18.93
C ALA A 192 16.54 24.47 18.15
N ALA A 193 15.75 25.07 17.25
CA ALA A 193 16.12 26.29 16.54
C ALA A 193 16.36 27.46 17.50
N ARG A 194 15.46 27.64 18.48
CA ARG A 194 15.62 28.66 19.53
C ARG A 194 16.84 28.40 20.42
N GLN A 195 17.08 27.17 20.85
CA GLN A 195 18.30 26.81 21.59
C GLN A 195 19.55 27.11 20.77
N LYS A 196 19.54 26.87 19.44
CA LYS A 196 20.67 27.21 18.57
C LYS A 196 20.81 28.71 18.32
N GLU A 197 19.73 29.48 18.35
CA GLU A 197 19.80 30.95 18.35
C GLU A 197 20.40 31.47 19.66
N GLU A 198 19.97 30.95 20.81
CA GLU A 198 20.51 31.29 22.14
C GLU A 198 21.99 30.87 22.26
N ASP A 199 22.38 29.67 21.79
CA ASP A 199 23.78 29.23 21.65
C ASP A 199 24.60 30.22 20.81
N ASN A 200 24.15 30.54 19.59
CA ASN A 200 24.83 31.47 18.69
C ASN A 200 24.98 32.87 19.32
N LEU A 201 23.98 33.33 20.08
CA LEU A 201 24.05 34.57 20.85
C LEU A 201 25.06 34.49 22.03
N THR A 202 25.36 33.32 22.58
CA THR A 202 26.48 33.16 23.53
C THR A 202 27.83 33.10 22.82
N LEU A 203 27.95 32.36 21.71
CA LEU A 203 29.18 32.30 20.90
C LEU A 203 29.60 33.67 20.39
N GLU A 204 28.65 34.49 19.91
CA GLU A 204 28.93 35.86 19.46
C GLU A 204 29.27 36.81 20.63
N LYS A 205 28.80 36.54 21.87
CA LYS A 205 29.28 37.24 23.07
C LYS A 205 30.71 36.85 23.43
N TYR A 206 31.05 35.55 23.41
CA TYR A 206 32.41 35.07 23.67
C TYR A 206 33.39 35.59 22.62
N LYS A 207 33.06 35.49 21.34
CA LYS A 207 33.84 36.06 20.24
C LYS A 207 34.11 37.55 20.42
N ARG A 208 33.13 38.35 20.88
CA ARG A 208 33.35 39.78 21.19
C ARG A 208 34.25 40.00 22.40
N ALA A 209 34.17 39.15 23.42
CA ALA A 209 35.11 39.18 24.55
C ALA A 209 36.53 38.81 24.11
N ASP A 210 36.68 37.80 23.25
CA ASP A 210 37.96 37.40 22.66
C ASP A 210 38.53 38.48 21.73
N GLU A 211 37.69 39.14 20.91
CA GLU A 211 38.11 40.30 20.12
C GLU A 211 38.62 41.45 20.99
N VAL A 212 38.00 41.71 22.14
CA VAL A 212 38.51 42.69 23.13
C VAL A 212 39.82 42.19 23.74
N LYS A 213 39.92 40.90 24.10
CA LYS A 213 41.15 40.32 24.65
C LYS A 213 42.32 40.35 23.66
N ILE A 214 42.06 40.11 22.37
CA ILE A 214 43.03 40.24 21.29
C ILE A 214 43.48 41.70 21.14
N LYS A 215 42.57 42.68 21.23
CA LYS A 215 42.91 44.11 21.20
C LYS A 215 43.78 44.51 22.42
N GLU A 216 43.46 44.01 23.62
CA GLU A 216 44.29 44.20 24.82
C GLU A 216 45.69 43.58 24.68
N LEU A 217 45.77 42.34 24.19
CA LEU A 217 47.03 41.61 24.02
C LEU A 217 47.90 42.25 22.93
N ASN A 218 47.32 42.70 21.82
CA ASN A 218 48.03 43.44 20.79
C ASN A 218 48.58 44.77 21.32
N LEU A 219 47.80 45.51 22.12
CA LEU A 219 48.28 46.74 22.77
C LEU A 219 49.39 46.47 23.81
N ALA A 220 49.34 45.31 24.48
CA ALA A 220 50.42 44.88 25.38
C ALA A 220 51.69 44.49 24.61
N ILE A 221 51.55 43.77 23.49
CA ILE A 221 52.65 43.45 22.57
C ILE A 221 53.27 44.73 22.02
N GLU A 222 52.48 45.68 21.53
CA GLU A 222 52.97 46.97 21.01
C GLU A 222 53.78 47.76 22.07
N LYS A 223 53.27 47.86 23.30
CA LYS A 223 53.99 48.47 24.43
C LYS A 223 55.28 47.75 24.79
N LEU A 224 55.29 46.41 24.77
CA LEU A 224 56.49 45.62 25.02
C LEU A 224 57.51 45.75 23.87
N THR A 225 57.06 45.78 22.62
CA THR A 225 57.92 46.03 21.44
C THR A 225 58.53 47.43 21.50
N GLN A 226 57.76 48.45 21.88
CA GLN A 226 58.27 49.81 22.09
C GLN A 226 59.29 49.86 23.24
N GLY A 227 59.03 49.17 24.35
CA GLY A 227 59.96 49.06 25.49
C GLY A 227 61.27 48.32 25.15
N VAL A 228 61.19 47.26 24.34
CA VAL A 228 62.37 46.55 23.80
C VAL A 228 63.15 47.47 22.87
N GLY A 229 62.48 48.22 21.98
CA GLY A 229 63.13 49.20 21.11
C GLY A 229 63.84 50.32 21.88
N GLN A 230 63.23 50.83 22.96
CA GLN A 230 63.87 51.79 23.87
C GLN A 230 65.09 51.19 24.56
N LYS A 231 65.00 49.96 25.09
CA LYS A 231 66.13 49.29 25.74
C LYS A 231 67.25 48.91 24.76
N GLN A 232 66.93 48.63 23.50
CA GLN A 232 67.93 48.47 22.46
C GLN A 232 68.63 49.81 22.14
N GLN A 233 67.91 50.93 22.06
CA GLN A 233 68.51 52.25 21.86
C GLN A 233 69.37 52.71 23.05
N GLU A 234 68.99 52.35 24.29
CA GLU A 234 69.85 52.55 25.46
C GLU A 234 71.12 51.70 25.35
N LEU A 235 71.00 50.41 25.02
CA LEU A 235 72.15 49.51 24.86
C LEU A 235 73.09 49.95 23.72
N GLU A 236 72.57 50.43 22.59
CA GLU A 236 73.37 50.96 21.48
C GLU A 236 74.12 52.25 21.87
N LYS A 237 73.56 53.08 22.75
CA LYS A 237 74.28 54.24 23.33
C LYS A 237 75.38 53.79 24.28
N GLU A 238 75.07 52.93 25.25
CA GLU A 238 76.07 52.38 26.20
C GLU A 238 77.23 51.70 25.46
N ILE A 239 76.95 51.00 24.35
CA ILE A 239 77.97 50.42 23.46
C ILE A 239 78.81 51.51 22.78
N THR A 240 78.21 52.56 22.21
CA THR A 240 78.98 53.63 21.56
C THR A 240 79.78 54.48 22.54
N GLU A 241 79.25 54.74 23.75
CA GLU A 241 79.96 55.43 24.83
C GLU A 241 81.11 54.58 25.39
N THR A 242 80.91 53.27 25.58
CA THR A 242 81.98 52.33 25.96
C THR A 242 83.07 52.25 24.89
N GLN A 243 82.70 52.21 23.60
CA GLN A 243 83.66 52.19 22.49
C GLN A 243 84.43 53.51 22.40
N ALA A 244 83.78 54.66 22.60
CA ALA A 244 84.45 55.96 22.65
C ALA A 244 85.46 56.02 23.81
N ALA A 245 85.04 55.63 25.02
CA ALA A 245 85.92 55.56 26.18
C ALA A 245 87.10 54.59 25.97
N GLN A 246 86.88 53.45 25.30
CA GLN A 246 87.98 52.52 24.95
C GLN A 246 88.96 53.18 23.96
N ILE A 247 88.47 53.88 22.93
CA ILE A 247 89.32 54.60 21.96
C ILE A 247 90.14 55.70 22.66
N GLU A 248 89.56 56.40 23.64
CA GLU A 248 90.29 57.38 24.46
C GLU A 248 91.35 56.73 25.36
N LEU A 249 91.04 55.57 25.96
CA LEU A 249 92.00 54.79 26.75
C LEU A 249 93.16 54.24 25.91
N ASP A 250 92.89 53.66 24.74
CA ASP A 250 93.93 53.16 23.83
C ASP A 250 94.81 54.32 23.30
N LYS A 251 94.20 55.46 22.96
CA LYS A 251 94.91 56.67 22.52
C LYS A 251 95.78 57.27 23.64
N THR A 252 95.27 57.34 24.87
CA THR A 252 96.08 57.82 26.01
C THR A 252 97.18 56.83 26.38
N ALA A 253 96.97 55.53 26.22
CA ALA A 253 98.01 54.51 26.38
C ALA A 253 99.14 54.66 25.34
N ASP A 254 98.82 54.98 24.08
CA ASP A 254 99.83 55.27 23.05
C ASP A 254 100.54 56.63 23.28
N GLU A 255 99.84 57.66 23.76
CA GLU A 255 100.46 58.91 24.20
C GLU A 255 101.43 58.66 25.37
N PHE A 256 101.06 57.79 26.33
CA PHE A 256 101.96 57.35 27.42
C PHE A 256 103.19 56.59 26.90
N LYS A 257 103.04 55.66 25.95
CA LYS A 257 104.18 54.95 25.31
C LYS A 257 105.11 55.94 24.62
N LYS A 258 104.55 56.93 23.90
CA LYS A 258 105.30 57.99 23.22
C LYS A 258 106.08 58.86 24.21
N GLN A 259 105.42 59.37 25.27
CA GLN A 259 106.08 60.13 26.33
C GLN A 259 107.16 59.32 27.06
N HIS A 260 106.93 58.02 27.28
CA HIS A 260 107.95 57.14 27.88
C HIS A 260 109.17 56.96 26.96
N ASN A 261 108.95 56.83 25.66
CA ASN A 261 110.03 56.76 24.67
C ASN A 261 110.80 58.08 24.53
N GLU A 262 110.12 59.22 24.60
CA GLU A 262 110.72 60.56 24.61
C GLU A 262 111.55 60.78 25.90
N ARG A 263 111.00 60.40 27.07
CA ARG A 263 111.73 60.37 28.35
C ARG A 263 112.96 59.46 28.30
N HIS A 264 112.87 58.28 27.67
CA HIS A 264 114.01 57.37 27.54
C HIS A 264 115.10 57.93 26.63
N LYS A 265 114.74 58.55 25.50
CA LYS A 265 115.69 59.30 24.64
C LYS A 265 116.36 60.44 25.41
N LEU A 266 115.61 61.21 26.19
CA LEU A 266 116.15 62.29 27.02
C LEU A 266 117.11 61.75 28.09
N PHE A 267 116.81 60.60 28.69
CA PHE A 267 117.70 59.93 29.64
C PHE A 267 119.00 59.45 28.98
N LEU A 268 118.93 58.88 27.77
CA LEU A 268 120.13 58.48 27.02
C LEU A 268 121.00 59.69 26.64
N GLN A 269 120.40 60.78 26.19
CA GLN A 269 121.10 62.05 25.93
C GLN A 269 121.73 62.63 27.20
N TRP A 270 121.05 62.55 28.34
CA TRP A 270 121.58 62.97 29.63
C TRP A 270 122.74 62.08 30.10
N GLN A 271 122.64 60.76 29.91
CA GLN A 271 123.75 59.83 30.18
C GLN A 271 124.96 60.13 29.29
N GLU A 272 124.77 60.38 27.99
CA GLU A 272 125.82 60.75 27.06
C GLU A 272 126.51 62.07 27.47
N VAL A 273 125.74 63.10 27.84
CA VAL A 273 126.27 64.36 28.40
C VAL A 273 127.04 64.10 29.70
N THR A 274 126.58 63.21 30.58
CA THR A 274 127.26 62.86 31.84
C THR A 274 128.56 62.10 31.58
N GLU A 275 128.61 61.22 30.58
CA GLU A 275 129.83 60.59 30.11
C GLU A 275 130.81 61.60 29.48
N ILE A 276 130.32 62.59 28.72
CA ILE A 276 131.16 63.66 28.15
C ILE A 276 131.74 64.54 29.26
N ILE A 277 130.98 64.83 30.32
CA ILE A 277 131.47 65.54 31.52
C ILE A 277 132.55 64.70 32.20
N SER A 278 132.30 63.42 32.50
CA SER A 278 133.30 62.51 33.09
C SER A 278 134.60 62.41 32.26
N LYS A 279 134.48 62.28 30.94
CA LYS A 279 135.63 62.27 30.01
C LYS A 279 136.37 63.61 30.01
N ARG A 280 135.67 64.75 30.16
CA ARG A 280 136.30 66.08 30.33
C ARG A 280 136.97 66.24 31.70
N ASP A 281 136.38 65.75 32.78
CA ASP A 281 136.97 65.85 34.12
C ASP A 281 138.25 65.01 34.22
N ILE A 282 138.29 63.83 33.57
CA ILE A 282 139.51 63.04 33.42
C ILE A 282 140.56 63.79 32.57
N ALA A 283 140.16 64.44 31.47
CA ALA A 283 141.09 65.24 30.66
C ALA A 283 141.63 66.46 31.41
N ILE A 284 140.79 67.18 32.16
CA ILE A 284 141.17 68.32 33.02
C ILE A 284 142.09 67.84 34.16
N ARG A 285 141.86 66.65 34.71
CA ARG A 285 142.75 66.04 35.71
C ARG A 285 144.13 65.75 35.12
N ASN A 286 144.19 65.07 33.98
CA ASN A 286 145.45 64.75 33.30
C ASN A 286 146.22 66.03 32.92
N GLU A 287 145.52 67.07 32.48
CA GLU A 287 146.13 68.36 32.14
C GLU A 287 146.55 69.16 33.39
N GLY A 288 145.83 69.00 34.51
CA GLY A 288 146.25 69.49 35.83
C GLY A 288 147.49 68.78 36.36
N GLU A 289 147.63 67.48 36.12
CA GLU A 289 148.83 66.69 36.46
C GLU A 289 150.02 67.05 35.56
N ASN A 290 149.81 67.29 34.26
CA ASN A 290 150.80 67.89 33.37
C ASN A 290 151.21 69.30 33.84
N PHE A 291 150.26 70.16 34.18
CA PHE A 291 150.53 71.51 34.68
C PHE A 291 151.29 71.49 36.02
N ALA A 292 150.98 70.54 36.91
CA ALA A 292 151.72 70.34 38.14
C ALA A 292 153.18 69.92 37.88
N ARG A 293 153.41 69.01 36.91
CA ARG A 293 154.76 68.58 36.50
C ARG A 293 155.55 69.75 35.89
N ILE A 294 154.96 70.46 34.92
CA ILE A 294 155.56 71.67 34.31
C ILE A 294 155.85 72.74 35.37
N LYS A 295 155.00 72.89 36.39
CA LYS A 295 155.22 73.82 37.50
C LYS A 295 156.35 73.40 38.46
N MET A 296 156.66 72.10 38.56
CA MET A 296 157.89 71.61 39.21
C MET A 296 159.12 71.87 38.34
N GLU A 297 159.07 71.49 37.05
CA GLU A 297 160.14 71.73 36.07
C GLU A 297 160.51 73.23 35.99
N ILE A 298 159.53 74.14 35.98
CA ILE A 298 159.75 75.60 36.03
C ILE A 298 160.41 76.06 37.34
N LYS A 299 160.13 75.39 38.46
CA LYS A 299 160.72 75.75 39.76
C LYS A 299 162.19 75.34 39.83
N GLU A 300 162.50 74.09 39.47
CA GLU A 300 163.89 73.59 39.40
C GLU A 300 164.74 74.42 38.43
N ASN A 301 164.19 74.76 37.26
CA ASN A 301 164.87 75.65 36.29
C ASN A 301 165.04 77.08 36.81
N LYS A 302 164.22 77.56 37.74
CA LYS A 302 164.34 78.90 38.33
C LYS A 302 165.39 78.93 39.44
N ASP A 303 165.37 77.94 40.32
CA ASP A 303 166.35 77.78 41.40
C ASP A 303 167.77 77.63 40.78
N GLY A 304 167.91 76.79 39.74
CA GLY A 304 169.14 76.63 38.96
C GLY A 304 169.49 77.82 38.02
N LEU A 305 168.63 78.83 37.88
CA LEU A 305 168.95 80.07 37.15
C LEU A 305 169.62 81.09 38.07
N ASP A 306 169.15 81.20 39.31
CA ASP A 306 169.68 82.17 40.27
C ASP A 306 171.04 81.72 40.85
N GLU A 307 171.30 80.41 40.99
CA GLU A 307 172.67 79.88 41.22
C GLU A 307 173.64 80.21 40.07
N LYS A 308 173.16 80.22 38.81
CA LYS A 308 174.02 80.56 37.66
C LYS A 308 174.29 82.06 37.55
N LYS A 309 173.43 82.94 38.10
CA LYS A 309 173.64 84.40 38.12
C LYS A 309 174.72 84.85 39.11
N THR A 310 174.94 84.13 40.21
CA THR A 310 176.03 84.44 41.15
C THR A 310 177.38 84.05 40.54
N ILE A 311 177.50 82.81 40.06
CA ILE A 311 178.73 82.27 39.44
C ILE A 311 179.13 83.10 38.19
N LEU A 312 178.18 83.60 37.41
CA LEU A 312 178.48 84.42 36.22
C LEU A 312 179.16 85.76 36.57
N LYS A 313 178.95 86.32 37.77
CA LYS A 313 179.63 87.56 38.18
C LYS A 313 181.10 87.36 38.52
N GLU A 314 181.48 86.21 39.08
CA GLU A 314 182.88 85.90 39.44
C GLU A 314 183.68 85.38 38.22
N SER A 315 183.01 84.71 37.28
CA SER A 315 183.64 84.14 36.08
C SER A 315 184.12 85.20 35.06
N VAL A 316 183.44 86.35 34.97
CA VAL A 316 183.72 87.41 33.96
C VAL A 316 185.10 88.07 34.09
N ASP A 317 185.66 88.12 35.31
CA ASP A 317 186.98 88.74 35.52
C ASP A 317 188.15 87.74 35.43
N ASN A 318 187.92 86.45 35.67
CA ASN A 318 189.03 85.52 35.89
C ASN A 318 189.49 84.73 34.65
N ASN A 319 188.66 84.60 33.59
CA ASN A 319 189.02 83.79 32.41
C ASN A 319 188.89 84.44 31.04
N LYS A 320 189.25 85.74 30.95
CA LYS A 320 189.73 86.41 29.72
C LYS A 320 191.09 85.83 29.22
N LYS A 321 191.31 84.52 29.34
CA LYS A 321 192.62 83.84 29.17
C LYS A 321 192.57 82.47 28.47
N ILE A 322 191.42 81.81 28.38
CA ILE A 322 191.32 80.45 27.79
C ILE A 322 190.19 80.44 26.75
N GLN A 323 190.54 80.77 25.50
CA GLN A 323 189.56 81.10 24.44
C GLN A 323 189.63 80.20 23.19
N MET A 324 190.48 79.16 23.16
CA MET A 324 190.80 78.36 21.96
C MET A 324 190.99 76.86 22.26
N ALA A 325 190.06 76.24 22.99
CA ALA A 325 190.26 74.90 23.57
C ALA A 325 189.77 73.72 22.70
N ASN A 326 188.52 73.25 22.86
CA ASN A 326 188.10 71.92 22.39
C ASN A 326 186.71 71.88 21.76
N GLU A 327 186.62 71.22 20.61
CA GLU A 327 185.44 71.13 19.73
C GLU A 327 185.12 69.65 19.36
N PHE A 328 185.63 68.68 20.12
CA PHE A 328 185.77 67.28 19.69
C PHE A 328 185.32 66.25 20.75
N GLN A 329 184.01 66.07 20.95
CA GLN A 329 183.42 64.90 21.63
C GLN A 329 181.90 64.78 21.33
N GLU A 330 181.46 64.52 20.10
CA GLU A 330 181.38 63.19 19.46
C GLU A 330 180.61 62.10 20.26
N ARG A 331 179.47 61.69 19.67
CA ARG A 331 178.89 60.32 19.53
C ARG A 331 179.01 59.30 20.68
N VAL A 332 177.90 58.66 21.08
CA VAL A 332 177.83 57.22 21.47
C VAL A 332 176.37 56.73 21.74
N ASN A 333 176.15 55.40 21.69
CA ASN A 333 174.98 54.62 22.18
C ASN A 333 173.61 54.68 21.47
N ILE A 334 173.44 53.80 20.47
CA ILE A 334 172.17 53.12 20.14
C ILE A 334 172.45 51.59 20.19
N GLN A 335 172.08 50.85 21.25
CA GLN A 335 172.52 49.43 21.35
C GLN A 335 171.80 48.49 22.37
N LYS A 336 170.52 48.65 22.80
CA LYS A 336 170.06 47.91 24.01
C LYS A 336 168.68 47.23 24.19
N ILE A 337 167.80 47.07 23.19
CA ILE A 337 166.59 46.22 23.35
C ILE A 337 166.32 45.31 22.14
N GLN A 338 167.02 44.18 22.12
CA GLN A 338 166.53 42.89 21.60
C GLN A 338 166.82 41.83 22.69
N ASP A 339 166.27 40.63 22.53
CA ASP A 339 166.38 39.44 23.41
C ASP A 339 165.48 39.39 24.65
N ASN A 340 164.31 38.75 24.49
CA ASN A 340 163.81 37.71 25.38
C ASN A 340 162.66 36.92 24.74
N LYS A 341 162.83 35.61 24.53
CA LYS A 341 161.80 34.64 24.10
C LYS A 341 162.11 33.29 24.74
N ASN A 342 161.20 32.76 25.56
CA ASN A 342 161.06 31.34 25.92
C ASN A 342 159.89 31.17 26.91
N LEU A 343 158.65 31.01 26.41
CA LEU A 343 157.47 30.78 27.25
C LEU A 343 156.34 29.93 26.60
N ASP A 344 156.50 29.47 25.36
CA ASP A 344 155.38 28.90 24.56
C ASP A 344 155.14 27.39 24.75
N GLU A 345 156.12 26.59 25.18
CA GLU A 345 156.04 25.12 25.11
C GLU A 345 155.06 24.49 26.12
N ILE A 346 154.82 25.13 27.28
CA ILE A 346 153.95 24.60 28.34
C ILE A 346 152.46 24.64 27.95
N LEU A 347 152.08 25.39 26.92
CA LEU A 347 150.67 25.66 26.58
C LEU A 347 149.98 24.53 25.78
N ILE A 348 150.75 23.57 25.25
CA ILE A 348 150.24 22.52 24.35
C ILE A 348 149.63 21.34 25.12
N GLU A 349 150.30 20.86 26.17
CA GLU A 349 149.91 19.63 26.90
C GLU A 349 148.50 19.77 27.54
N LYS A 350 148.18 20.95 28.09
CA LYS A 350 146.89 21.22 28.74
C LYS A 350 145.69 21.33 27.79
N LYS A 351 145.87 21.24 26.47
CA LYS A 351 144.75 21.18 25.51
C LYS A 351 144.18 19.78 25.32
N ALA A 352 144.99 18.72 25.53
CA ALA A 352 144.58 17.34 25.27
C ALA A 352 143.52 16.82 26.27
N GLU A 353 143.63 17.15 27.56
CA GLU A 353 142.66 16.75 28.59
C GLU A 353 141.24 17.28 28.33
N VAL A 354 141.13 18.43 27.66
CA VAL A 354 139.84 19.12 27.43
C VAL A 354 138.98 18.42 26.37
N GLU A 355 139.58 17.76 25.37
CA GLU A 355 138.81 17.04 24.34
C GLU A 355 138.23 15.71 24.84
N ILE A 356 138.94 15.01 25.75
CA ILE A 356 138.48 13.72 26.31
C ILE A 356 137.19 13.91 27.13
N LEU A 357 137.14 14.95 27.96
CA LEU A 357 135.94 15.30 28.74
C LEU A 357 134.76 15.71 27.84
N LYS A 358 135.03 16.36 26.71
CA LYS A 358 134.02 16.83 25.75
C LYS A 358 133.22 15.66 25.14
N ASN A 359 133.88 14.55 24.84
CA ASN A 359 133.24 13.35 24.28
C ASN A 359 132.35 12.63 25.30
N GLN A 360 132.71 12.61 26.58
CA GLN A 360 131.89 12.02 27.64
C GLN A 360 130.56 12.78 27.84
N VAL A 361 130.61 14.12 27.82
CA VAL A 361 129.40 14.97 27.92
C VAL A 361 128.44 14.73 26.74
N SER A 362 128.97 14.55 25.53
CA SER A 362 128.16 14.25 24.33
C SER A 362 127.36 12.95 24.47
N ALA A 363 127.99 11.88 24.96
CA ALA A 363 127.32 10.58 25.19
C ALA A 363 126.20 10.68 26.25
N PHE A 364 126.42 11.43 27.34
CA PHE A 364 125.38 11.68 28.34
C PHE A 364 124.21 12.51 27.79
N ALA A 365 124.48 13.50 26.93
CA ALA A 365 123.43 14.29 26.27
C ALA A 365 122.54 13.42 25.35
N GLN A 366 123.14 12.48 24.58
CA GLN A 366 122.38 11.53 23.75
C GLN A 366 121.51 10.59 24.59
N SER A 367 122.03 10.06 25.70
CA SER A 367 121.28 9.24 26.66
C SER A 367 120.11 10.00 27.30
N LEU A 368 120.33 11.27 27.68
CA LEU A 368 119.28 12.16 28.19
C LEU A 368 118.18 12.39 27.15
N GLN A 369 118.54 12.61 25.88
CA GLN A 369 117.58 12.85 24.81
C GLN A 369 116.76 11.60 24.47
N GLN A 370 117.36 10.40 24.49
CA GLN A 370 116.62 9.14 24.37
C GLN A 370 115.62 8.95 25.52
N LYS A 371 116.00 9.26 26.77
CA LYS A 371 115.06 9.23 27.91
C LYS A 371 113.94 10.27 27.78
N ARG A 372 114.22 11.48 27.30
CA ARG A 372 113.20 12.52 27.01
C ARG A 372 112.21 12.05 25.95
N ASN A 373 112.66 11.47 24.84
CA ASN A 373 111.77 10.93 23.81
C ASN A 373 110.92 9.78 24.34
N LYS A 374 111.49 8.89 25.16
CA LYS A 374 110.74 7.77 25.79
C LYS A 374 109.68 8.27 26.78
N ILE A 375 109.96 9.35 27.54
CA ILE A 375 108.98 10.04 28.39
C ILE A 375 107.89 10.73 27.55
N SER A 376 108.24 11.33 26.41
CA SER A 376 107.25 11.93 25.49
C SER A 376 106.25 10.90 24.97
N ILE A 377 106.75 9.75 24.50
CA ILE A 377 105.91 8.63 24.02
C ILE A 377 105.03 8.08 25.16
N LEU A 378 105.58 7.87 26.35
CA LEU A 378 104.82 7.45 27.53
C LEU A 378 103.74 8.46 27.94
N ASN A 379 104.00 9.77 27.84
CA ASN A 379 103.01 10.81 28.09
C ASN A 379 101.90 10.80 27.03
N GLN A 380 102.22 10.54 25.76
CA GLN A 380 101.24 10.45 24.66
C GLN A 380 100.37 9.19 24.77
N GLU A 381 100.94 8.06 25.20
CA GLU A 381 100.19 6.88 25.64
C GLU A 381 99.30 7.17 26.85
N LEU A 382 99.82 7.86 27.87
CA LEU A 382 99.06 8.18 29.08
C LEU A 382 97.89 9.12 28.77
N LEU A 383 98.06 10.05 27.82
CA LEU A 383 97.03 10.99 27.38
C LEU A 383 95.94 10.26 26.56
N SER A 384 96.32 9.36 25.64
CA SER A 384 95.34 8.53 24.91
C SER A 384 94.63 7.50 25.80
N LYS A 385 95.32 6.92 26.80
CA LYS A 385 94.71 6.10 27.87
C LYS A 385 93.74 6.92 28.73
N LYS A 386 94.07 8.17 29.09
CA LYS A 386 93.15 9.12 29.78
C LYS A 386 91.94 9.49 28.93
N GLN A 387 92.10 9.68 27.61
CA GLN A 387 90.98 9.94 26.69
C GLN A 387 90.05 8.73 26.58
N ARG A 388 90.60 7.51 26.42
CA ARG A 388 89.82 6.26 26.45
C ARG A 388 89.09 6.07 27.77
N LEU A 389 89.74 6.37 28.91
CA LEU A 389 89.11 6.34 30.24
C LEU A 389 87.94 7.34 30.33
N ASN A 390 88.12 8.58 29.87
CA ASN A 390 87.05 9.59 29.86
C ASN A 390 85.85 9.18 29.00
N ILE A 391 86.10 8.62 27.81
CA ILE A 391 85.05 8.11 26.92
C ILE A 391 84.32 6.92 27.56
N ALA A 392 85.04 6.02 28.24
CA ALA A 392 84.45 4.91 28.99
C ALA A 392 83.61 5.40 30.19
N GLN A 393 84.11 6.37 30.97
CA GLN A 393 83.37 6.98 32.08
C GLN A 393 82.11 7.70 31.60
N LYS A 394 82.17 8.44 30.47
CA LYS A 394 81.01 9.14 29.90
C LYS A 394 79.97 8.16 29.34
N LYS A 395 80.40 7.04 28.74
CA LYS A 395 79.50 5.92 28.38
C LYS A 395 78.88 5.25 29.62
N TYR A 396 79.66 5.03 30.68
CA TYR A 396 79.18 4.45 31.93
C TYR A 396 78.15 5.34 32.63
N GLN A 397 78.39 6.66 32.69
CA GLN A 397 77.44 7.64 33.22
C GLN A 397 76.14 7.67 32.40
N ASN A 398 76.23 7.71 31.06
CA ASN A 398 75.05 7.65 30.21
C ASN A 398 74.25 6.34 30.41
N ASN A 399 74.92 5.20 30.60
CA ASN A 399 74.25 3.94 30.90
C ASN A 399 73.65 3.90 32.32
N GLN A 400 74.27 4.51 33.34
CA GLN A 400 73.65 4.70 34.65
C GLN A 400 72.37 5.53 34.56
N VAL A 401 72.36 6.60 33.76
CA VAL A 401 71.16 7.43 33.56
C VAL A 401 70.06 6.65 32.83
N LYS A 402 70.41 5.87 31.79
CA LYS A 402 69.45 4.97 31.13
C LYS A 402 68.84 3.95 32.10
N ILE A 403 69.66 3.24 32.86
CA ILE A 403 69.19 2.24 33.84
C ILE A 403 68.28 2.88 34.89
N LYS A 404 68.59 4.09 35.39
CA LYS A 404 67.72 4.82 36.32
C LYS A 404 66.38 5.21 35.68
N ASN A 405 66.39 5.65 34.42
CA ASN A 405 65.15 5.99 33.71
C ASN A 405 64.31 4.73 33.41
N GLU A 406 64.95 3.62 33.05
CA GLU A 406 64.30 2.32 32.84
C GLU A 406 63.71 1.76 34.16
N GLN A 407 64.40 1.93 35.30
CA GLN A 407 63.88 1.61 36.63
C GLN A 407 62.67 2.49 37.03
N LEU A 408 62.72 3.79 36.76
CA LEU A 408 61.59 4.70 37.01
C LEU A 408 60.37 4.34 36.15
N MET A 409 60.58 4.04 34.86
CA MET A 409 59.51 3.57 33.98
C MET A 409 58.94 2.22 34.46
N ALA A 410 59.78 1.28 34.89
CA ALA A 410 59.33 0.01 35.46
C ALA A 410 58.45 0.20 36.70
N GLN A 411 58.83 1.10 37.63
CA GLN A 411 58.00 1.46 38.79
C GLN A 411 56.66 2.10 38.39
N VAL A 412 56.63 2.93 37.34
CA VAL A 412 55.36 3.49 36.82
C VAL A 412 54.47 2.39 36.25
N TYR A 413 55.01 1.43 35.50
CA TYR A 413 54.25 0.28 34.99
C TYR A 413 53.75 -0.64 36.11
N GLU A 414 54.57 -0.88 37.15
CA GLU A 414 54.18 -1.70 38.31
C GLU A 414 53.06 -1.03 39.13
N ASN A 415 53.16 0.28 39.37
CA ASN A 415 52.09 1.05 40.02
C ASN A 415 50.79 1.07 39.19
N ASN A 416 50.88 1.22 37.87
CA ASN A 416 49.72 1.13 36.97
C ASN A 416 49.10 -0.27 36.97
N ARG A 417 49.91 -1.33 37.04
CA ARG A 417 49.42 -2.72 37.18
C ARG A 417 48.65 -2.91 38.49
N ASN A 418 49.19 -2.40 39.60
CA ASN A 418 48.56 -2.49 40.92
C ASN A 418 47.23 -1.71 40.97
N LEU A 419 47.15 -0.53 40.34
CA LEU A 419 45.91 0.23 40.16
C LEU A 419 44.86 -0.52 39.33
N ALA A 420 45.26 -1.16 38.24
CA ALA A 420 44.37 -1.98 37.42
C ALA A 420 43.85 -3.21 38.20
N GLU A 421 44.71 -3.88 38.96
CA GLU A 421 44.34 -5.04 39.78
C GLU A 421 43.39 -4.65 40.93
N GLN A 422 43.56 -3.46 41.52
CA GLN A 422 42.63 -2.91 42.52
C GLN A 422 41.26 -2.59 41.91
N LYS A 423 41.20 -1.91 40.75
CA LYS A 423 39.94 -1.63 40.05
C LYS A 423 39.19 -2.92 39.68
N TYR A 424 39.90 -3.93 39.18
CA TYR A 424 39.29 -5.24 38.88
C TYR A 424 38.65 -5.89 40.12
N LYS A 425 39.30 -5.79 41.29
CA LYS A 425 38.78 -6.29 42.58
C LYS A 425 37.65 -5.44 43.18
N GLN A 426 37.38 -4.25 42.67
CA GLN A 426 36.16 -3.48 42.98
C GLN A 426 35.01 -3.90 42.06
N LEU A 427 35.25 -3.87 40.74
CA LEU A 427 34.24 -4.25 39.73
C LEU A 427 33.70 -5.67 39.92
N ASP A 428 34.53 -6.65 40.31
CA ASP A 428 34.03 -8.00 40.58
C ASP A 428 33.19 -8.09 41.88
N LYS A 429 33.42 -7.21 42.87
CA LYS A 429 32.53 -7.13 44.05
C LYS A 429 31.18 -6.54 43.69
N GLU A 430 31.18 -5.40 43.00
CA GLU A 430 29.97 -4.71 42.51
C GLU A 430 29.11 -5.66 41.65
N LYS A 431 29.74 -6.42 40.75
CA LYS A 431 29.11 -7.48 39.96
C LYS A 431 28.51 -8.61 40.83
N ASN A 432 29.21 -9.05 41.88
CA ASN A 432 28.71 -10.07 42.81
C ASN A 432 27.55 -9.54 43.69
N GLU A 433 27.47 -8.23 43.94
CA GLU A 433 26.38 -7.58 44.66
C GLU A 433 25.15 -7.39 43.75
N LEU A 434 25.34 -6.88 42.53
CA LEU A 434 24.28 -6.83 41.50
C LEU A 434 23.68 -8.21 41.19
N GLN A 435 24.48 -9.29 41.17
CA GLN A 435 23.97 -10.65 41.02
C GLN A 435 23.06 -11.11 42.19
N ARG A 436 23.26 -10.58 43.40
CA ARG A 436 22.37 -10.84 44.54
C ARG A 436 21.08 -10.04 44.42
N GLU A 437 21.15 -8.77 44.02
CA GLU A 437 19.98 -7.92 43.81
C GLU A 437 19.08 -8.48 42.69
N ILE A 438 19.67 -8.86 41.55
CA ILE A 438 18.95 -9.53 40.44
C ILE A 438 18.27 -10.83 40.92
N LYS A 439 18.86 -11.56 41.87
CA LYS A 439 18.22 -12.73 42.45
C LYS A 439 17.02 -12.35 43.34
N THR A 440 17.18 -11.38 44.24
CA THR A 440 16.06 -10.91 45.08
C THR A 440 14.91 -10.32 44.27
N GLN A 441 15.21 -9.57 43.20
CA GLN A 441 14.19 -9.03 42.29
C GLN A 441 13.44 -10.14 41.55
N LYS A 442 14.11 -11.21 41.12
CA LYS A 442 13.46 -12.40 40.54
C LYS A 442 12.56 -13.11 41.54
N ASP A 443 13.01 -13.26 42.79
CA ASP A 443 12.21 -13.87 43.86
C ASP A 443 10.96 -13.01 44.21
N THR A 444 11.04 -11.67 44.13
CA THR A 444 9.85 -10.79 44.24
C THR A 444 8.95 -10.84 43.01
N LEU A 445 9.51 -10.86 41.81
CA LEU A 445 8.72 -10.93 40.56
C LEU A 445 7.93 -12.25 40.46
N PHE A 446 8.50 -13.35 40.95
CA PHE A 446 7.79 -14.63 41.08
C PHE A 446 6.58 -14.54 42.03
N LYS A 447 6.74 -13.92 43.21
CA LYS A 447 5.64 -13.70 44.16
C LYS A 447 4.54 -12.82 43.57
N ASN A 448 4.91 -11.67 43.00
CA ASN A 448 3.96 -10.74 42.39
C ASN A 448 3.20 -11.40 41.22
N SER A 449 3.87 -12.27 40.45
CA SER A 449 3.22 -13.06 39.39
C SER A 449 2.22 -14.09 39.94
N GLN A 450 2.53 -14.71 41.09
CA GLN A 450 1.64 -15.65 41.75
C GLN A 450 0.42 -14.96 42.40
N GLU A 451 0.59 -13.73 42.91
CA GLU A 451 -0.52 -12.90 43.41
C GLU A 451 -1.39 -12.39 42.26
N LEU A 452 -0.79 -11.93 41.15
CA LEU A 452 -1.51 -11.55 39.93
C LEU A 452 -2.38 -12.69 39.37
N PHE A 453 -1.90 -13.94 39.46
CA PHE A 453 -2.68 -15.12 39.05
C PHE A 453 -3.94 -15.30 39.92
N LYS A 454 -3.81 -15.17 41.25
CA LYS A 454 -4.95 -15.24 42.19
C LYS A 454 -5.94 -14.09 41.99
N LEU A 455 -5.45 -12.88 41.68
CA LEU A 455 -6.32 -11.74 41.39
C LEU A 455 -7.12 -11.95 40.10
N ARG A 456 -6.54 -12.57 39.07
CA ARG A 456 -7.26 -12.98 37.85
C ARG A 456 -8.29 -14.09 38.09
N GLU A 457 -8.01 -15.02 39.01
CA GLU A 457 -8.98 -16.04 39.44
C GLU A 457 -10.18 -15.39 40.16
N GLN A 458 -9.93 -14.40 41.03
CA GLN A 458 -10.97 -13.61 41.69
C GLN A 458 -11.77 -12.72 40.71
N GLU A 459 -11.10 -12.10 39.74
CA GLU A 459 -11.71 -11.34 38.65
C GLU A 459 -12.66 -12.20 37.81
N ALA A 460 -12.23 -13.40 37.41
CA ALA A 460 -13.05 -14.35 36.67
C ALA A 460 -14.30 -14.82 37.45
N ASN A 461 -14.15 -15.07 38.75
CA ASN A 461 -15.28 -15.42 39.62
C ASN A 461 -16.26 -14.25 39.75
N SER A 462 -15.77 -13.04 40.00
CA SER A 462 -16.59 -11.81 40.10
C SER A 462 -17.31 -11.51 38.78
N TYR A 463 -16.67 -11.77 37.63
CA TYR A 463 -17.29 -11.64 36.32
C TYR A 463 -18.43 -12.67 36.11
N GLY A 464 -18.26 -13.90 36.61
CA GLY A 464 -19.33 -14.91 36.64
C GLY A 464 -20.53 -14.47 37.50
N GLU A 465 -20.27 -13.91 38.69
CA GLU A 465 -21.33 -13.35 39.56
C GLU A 465 -22.05 -12.16 38.89
N ILE A 466 -21.32 -11.27 38.22
CA ILE A 466 -21.90 -10.16 37.45
C ILE A 466 -22.78 -10.69 36.31
N GLN A 467 -22.36 -11.70 35.55
CA GLN A 467 -23.19 -12.31 34.51
C GLN A 467 -24.45 -12.98 35.09
N GLY A 468 -24.34 -13.67 36.23
CA GLY A 468 -25.48 -14.23 36.95
C GLY A 468 -26.49 -13.16 37.39
N ASN A 469 -25.99 -12.07 37.98
CA ASN A 469 -26.80 -10.93 38.39
C ASN A 469 -27.44 -10.20 37.18
N MET A 470 -26.74 -10.07 36.05
CA MET A 470 -27.32 -9.53 34.81
C MET A 470 -28.47 -10.41 34.27
N ALA A 471 -28.36 -11.75 34.40
CA ALA A 471 -29.45 -12.66 34.04
C ALA A 471 -30.64 -12.52 35.00
N ALA A 472 -30.39 -12.39 36.31
CA ALA A 472 -31.43 -12.10 37.30
C ALA A 472 -32.14 -10.77 37.02
N CYS A 473 -31.41 -9.69 36.74
CA CYS A 473 -31.97 -8.39 36.36
C CYS A 473 -32.83 -8.48 35.07
N ARG A 474 -32.41 -9.23 34.05
CA ARG A 474 -33.23 -9.46 32.85
C ARG A 474 -34.52 -10.21 33.17
N ASN A 475 -34.49 -11.21 34.05
CA ASN A 475 -35.69 -11.93 34.49
C ASN A 475 -36.63 -11.03 35.29
N LEU A 476 -36.10 -10.21 36.21
CA LEU A 476 -36.88 -9.20 36.95
C LEU A 476 -37.49 -8.15 36.02
N GLN A 477 -36.74 -7.67 35.01
CA GLN A 477 -37.23 -6.69 34.05
C GLN A 477 -38.30 -7.28 33.10
N ALA A 478 -38.19 -8.55 32.73
CA ALA A 478 -39.27 -9.27 32.06
C ALA A 478 -40.51 -9.45 32.95
N HIS A 479 -40.33 -9.55 34.27
CA HIS A 479 -41.44 -9.60 35.23
C HIS A 479 -42.11 -8.23 35.40
N ILE A 480 -41.33 -7.14 35.44
CA ILE A 480 -41.81 -5.75 35.41
C ILE A 480 -42.60 -5.48 34.12
N SER A 481 -42.12 -5.94 32.96
CA SER A 481 -42.87 -5.79 31.70
C SER A 481 -44.22 -6.52 31.74
N LYS A 482 -44.31 -7.70 32.38
CA LYS A 482 -45.61 -8.39 32.60
C LYS A 482 -46.51 -7.62 33.55
N LEU A 483 -45.99 -7.14 34.68
CA LEU A 483 -46.73 -6.33 35.65
C LEU A 483 -47.24 -5.02 35.03
N ASN A 484 -46.44 -4.37 34.18
CA ASN A 484 -46.87 -3.18 33.42
C ASN A 484 -47.98 -3.52 32.42
N GLN A 485 -47.92 -4.69 31.77
CA GLN A 485 -48.95 -5.15 30.83
C GLN A 485 -50.27 -5.54 31.56
N GLU A 486 -50.17 -6.10 32.76
CA GLU A 486 -51.31 -6.35 33.66
C GLU A 486 -51.89 -5.04 34.22
N PHE A 487 -51.04 -4.08 34.61
CA PHE A 487 -51.47 -2.73 35.02
C PHE A 487 -52.19 -2.00 33.88
N GLN A 488 -51.67 -2.06 32.66
CA GLN A 488 -52.28 -1.42 31.50
C GLN A 488 -53.65 -2.04 31.18
N ARG A 489 -53.78 -3.38 31.31
CA ARG A 489 -55.06 -4.08 31.22
C ARG A 489 -56.01 -3.74 32.39
N GLN A 490 -55.50 -3.53 33.60
CA GLN A 490 -56.29 -3.03 34.73
C GLN A 490 -56.76 -1.59 34.49
N GLN A 491 -55.95 -0.76 33.85
CA GLN A 491 -56.30 0.62 33.47
C GLN A 491 -57.37 0.64 32.37
N GLU A 492 -57.32 -0.27 31.39
CA GLU A 492 -58.41 -0.48 30.42
C GLU A 492 -59.71 -0.93 31.10
N LEU A 493 -59.64 -1.83 32.09
CA LEU A 493 -60.80 -2.24 32.90
C LEU A 493 -61.33 -1.10 33.77
N LEU A 494 -60.43 -0.26 34.32
CA LEU A 494 -60.79 0.93 35.08
C LEU A 494 -61.52 1.93 34.18
N TYR A 495 -61.01 2.22 32.98
CA TYR A 495 -61.63 3.15 32.04
C TYR A 495 -63.00 2.68 31.54
N ASN A 496 -63.19 1.36 31.37
CA ASN A 496 -64.50 0.78 31.08
C ASN A 496 -65.46 0.88 32.29
N ALA A 497 -64.96 0.72 33.51
CA ALA A 497 -65.75 0.94 34.73
C ALA A 497 -66.09 2.43 34.92
N GLU A 498 -65.16 3.35 34.68
CA GLU A 498 -65.36 4.80 34.71
C GLU A 498 -66.38 5.25 33.66
N TYR A 499 -66.40 4.66 32.46
CA TYR A 499 -67.41 4.93 31.45
C TYR A 499 -68.82 4.45 31.87
N GLN A 500 -68.92 3.25 32.46
CA GLN A 500 -70.16 2.76 33.07
C GLN A 500 -70.61 3.63 34.25
N ILE A 501 -69.68 4.08 35.09
CA ILE A 501 -69.91 4.98 36.22
C ILE A 501 -70.43 6.33 35.71
N GLN A 502 -69.79 6.97 34.71
CA GLN A 502 -70.26 8.23 34.13
C GLN A 502 -71.67 8.11 33.50
N LEU A 503 -72.04 6.95 32.96
CA LEU A 503 -73.40 6.67 32.48
C LEU A 503 -74.42 6.54 33.63
N MET A 504 -74.01 6.03 34.80
CA MET A 504 -74.84 6.01 36.01
C MET A 504 -74.88 7.36 36.72
N GLU A 505 -73.76 8.08 36.80
CA GLU A 505 -73.68 9.44 37.34
C GLU A 505 -74.52 10.41 36.53
N ARG A 506 -74.55 10.31 35.18
CA ARG A 506 -75.48 11.11 34.35
C ARG A 506 -76.95 10.79 34.60
N LYS A 507 -77.30 9.62 35.14
CA LYS A 507 -78.65 9.28 35.61
C LYS A 507 -78.90 9.78 37.05
N VAL A 508 -77.93 9.64 37.95
CA VAL A 508 -78.04 10.00 39.38
C VAL A 508 -77.96 11.52 39.60
N ALA A 509 -77.05 12.24 38.95
CA ALA A 509 -76.93 13.69 39.05
C ALA A 509 -78.19 14.41 38.54
N ARG A 510 -78.84 13.86 37.50
CA ARG A 510 -80.14 14.35 36.99
C ARG A 510 -81.30 14.09 37.97
N ALA A 511 -81.10 13.24 38.98
CA ALA A 511 -82.12 12.87 39.96
C ALA A 511 -81.91 13.49 41.36
N LYS A 512 -80.81 14.22 41.63
CA LYS A 512 -80.45 14.56 43.03
C LYS A 512 -79.88 15.95 43.38
N GLY A 513 -79.55 16.83 42.42
CA GLY A 513 -79.31 18.27 42.65
C GLY A 513 -78.43 18.70 43.83
N GLU A 514 -77.16 19.05 43.55
CA GLU A 514 -76.17 19.66 44.46
C GLU A 514 -75.51 18.75 45.52
N ARG A 515 -74.37 19.19 46.07
CA ARG A 515 -73.54 18.46 47.06
C ARG A 515 -72.68 19.38 47.94
N THR A 516 -71.95 18.81 48.90
CA THR A 516 -71.71 19.41 50.23
C THR A 516 -70.27 19.33 50.78
N LEU A 517 -70.04 20.05 51.89
CA LEU A 517 -68.74 20.42 52.49
C LEU A 517 -67.75 19.31 52.92
N GLU A 518 -68.11 18.03 52.90
CA GLU A 518 -67.21 16.97 53.42
C GLU A 518 -66.00 16.72 52.51
N GLU A 519 -66.21 16.71 51.19
CA GLU A 519 -65.17 16.44 50.17
C GLU A 519 -63.94 17.39 50.28
N LYS A 520 -64.13 18.59 50.83
CA LYS A 520 -63.02 19.55 51.05
C LYS A 520 -62.03 19.09 52.12
N LYS A 521 -62.50 18.40 53.17
CA LYS A 521 -61.69 18.07 54.35
C LYS A 521 -60.76 16.89 54.10
N ASP A 522 -61.18 15.94 53.27
CA ASP A 522 -60.36 14.78 52.91
C ASP A 522 -59.20 15.21 51.97
N LEU A 523 -59.48 16.11 51.03
CA LEU A 523 -58.44 16.73 50.18
C LEU A 523 -57.36 17.48 50.99
N GLU A 524 -57.73 18.18 52.07
CA GLU A 524 -56.75 18.84 52.96
C GLU A 524 -55.84 17.82 53.69
N ASN A 525 -56.34 16.61 54.01
CA ASN A 525 -55.53 15.53 54.60
C ASN A 525 -54.61 14.84 53.58
N GLU A 526 -55.06 14.67 52.32
CA GLU A 526 -54.23 14.10 51.25
C GLU A 526 -53.05 15.02 50.90
N ILE A 527 -53.26 16.34 50.91
CA ILE A 527 -52.20 17.34 50.72
C ILE A 527 -51.12 17.22 51.83
N GLU A 528 -51.50 17.11 53.11
CA GLU A 528 -50.51 16.98 54.20
C GLU A 528 -49.67 15.70 54.09
N GLN A 529 -50.23 14.61 53.54
CA GLN A 529 -49.49 13.37 53.28
C GLN A 529 -48.55 13.51 52.08
N ALA A 530 -49.01 14.15 51.00
CA ALA A 530 -48.19 14.42 49.83
C ALA A 530 -47.00 15.34 50.15
N GLU A 531 -47.19 16.37 51.00
CA GLU A 531 -46.11 17.25 51.45
C GLU A 531 -45.05 16.51 52.28
N LYS A 532 -45.44 15.57 53.14
CA LYS A 532 -44.47 14.75 53.91
C LYS A 532 -43.63 13.88 52.99
N TYR A 533 -44.27 13.15 52.06
CA TYR A 533 -43.57 12.33 51.08
C TYR A 533 -42.64 13.16 50.17
N PHE A 534 -43.08 14.34 49.74
CA PHE A 534 -42.24 15.27 48.97
C PHE A 534 -40.99 15.72 49.76
N ASN A 535 -41.13 16.01 51.06
CA ASN A 535 -40.00 16.41 51.90
C ASN A 535 -39.01 15.26 52.14
N GLU A 536 -39.46 14.02 52.32
CA GLU A 536 -38.59 12.83 52.40
C GLU A 536 -37.82 12.60 51.09
N VAL A 537 -38.50 12.65 49.94
CA VAL A 537 -37.86 12.56 48.62
C VAL A 537 -36.87 13.72 48.38
N GLN A 538 -37.18 14.93 48.84
CA GLN A 538 -36.26 16.06 48.78
C GLN A 538 -35.03 15.89 49.70
N GLY A 539 -35.19 15.22 50.85
CA GLY A 539 -34.09 14.82 51.73
C GLY A 539 -33.15 13.84 51.04
N ASN A 540 -33.69 12.70 50.58
CA ASN A 540 -32.95 11.66 49.87
C ASN A 540 -32.19 12.23 48.65
N ASN A 541 -32.80 13.15 47.89
CA ASN A 541 -32.16 13.78 46.74
C ASN A 541 -30.98 14.69 47.13
N LYS A 542 -31.01 15.36 48.29
CA LYS A 542 -29.85 16.13 48.79
C LYS A 542 -28.67 15.23 49.11
N GLU A 543 -28.90 14.10 49.79
CA GLU A 543 -27.86 13.10 50.09
C GLU A 543 -27.28 12.47 48.80
N LEU A 544 -28.12 12.25 47.79
CA LEU A 544 -27.71 11.76 46.47
C LEU A 544 -26.85 12.81 45.73
N VAL A 545 -27.20 14.10 45.81
CA VAL A 545 -26.38 15.20 45.26
C VAL A 545 -25.05 15.37 46.01
N GLU A 546 -25.01 15.14 47.32
CA GLU A 546 -23.75 15.18 48.09
C GLU A 546 -22.83 13.98 47.83
N SER A 547 -23.38 12.77 47.65
CA SER A 547 -22.60 11.59 47.28
C SER A 547 -22.07 11.69 45.83
N LEU A 548 -22.87 12.21 44.89
CA LEU A 548 -22.40 12.51 43.54
C LEU A 548 -21.24 13.51 43.53
N LYS A 549 -21.28 14.57 44.35
CA LYS A 549 -20.17 15.53 44.47
C LYS A 549 -18.87 14.88 44.99
N LYS A 550 -18.98 14.02 46.01
CA LYS A 550 -17.82 13.27 46.54
C LYS A 550 -17.20 12.38 45.46
N LEU A 551 -18.05 11.70 44.67
CA LEU A 551 -17.62 10.84 43.58
C LEU A 551 -17.01 11.62 42.40
N ASP A 552 -17.51 12.83 42.10
CA ASP A 552 -16.90 13.77 41.15
C ASP A 552 -15.50 14.22 41.61
N ASP A 553 -15.31 14.52 42.90
CA ASP A 553 -14.00 14.89 43.47
C ASP A 553 -13.04 13.69 43.50
N GLU A 554 -13.51 12.48 43.82
CA GLU A 554 -12.73 11.25 43.68
C GLU A 554 -12.27 11.04 42.23
N ILE A 555 -13.18 11.17 41.24
CA ILE A 555 -12.84 11.12 39.81
C ILE A 555 -11.78 12.16 39.44
N ARG A 556 -11.85 13.39 39.99
CA ARG A 556 -10.84 14.44 39.76
C ARG A 556 -9.47 14.06 40.34
N THR A 557 -9.41 13.43 41.51
CA THR A 557 -8.14 12.96 42.09
C THR A 557 -7.56 11.77 41.32
N ILE A 558 -8.40 10.84 40.85
CA ILE A 558 -7.98 9.70 40.03
C ILE A 558 -7.43 10.19 38.69
N LYS A 559 -8.08 11.15 38.03
CA LYS A 559 -7.58 11.76 36.78
C LYS A 559 -6.20 12.40 36.94
N LYS A 560 -6.00 13.22 37.98
CA LYS A 560 -4.67 13.80 38.28
C LYS A 560 -3.60 12.75 38.56
N ARG A 561 -3.96 11.65 39.23
CA ARG A 561 -3.03 10.53 39.46
C ARG A 561 -2.69 9.79 38.17
N LEU A 562 -3.67 9.62 37.28
CA LEU A 562 -3.50 9.03 35.95
C LEU A 562 -2.58 9.91 35.08
N GLU A 563 -2.83 11.22 35.01
CA GLU A 563 -1.96 12.20 34.34
C GLU A 563 -0.50 12.13 34.85
N SER A 564 -0.30 11.97 36.16
CA SER A 564 1.05 11.80 36.74
C SER A 564 1.72 10.50 36.30
N ILE A 565 0.97 9.39 36.26
CA ILE A 565 1.48 8.08 35.82
C ILE A 565 1.76 8.08 34.31
N GLU A 566 0.97 8.77 33.49
CA GLU A 566 1.24 8.98 32.07
C GLU A 566 2.53 9.79 31.84
N GLN A 567 2.77 10.84 32.65
CA GLN A 567 4.03 11.59 32.60
C GLN A 567 5.24 10.76 33.04
N GLU A 568 5.09 9.86 34.01
CA GLU A 568 6.13 8.92 34.42
C GLU A 568 6.39 7.87 33.31
N ASN A 569 5.34 7.28 32.74
CA ASN A 569 5.44 6.35 31.61
C ASN A 569 6.12 7.00 30.39
N LYS A 570 5.78 8.26 30.04
CA LYS A 570 6.48 8.99 28.96
C LYS A 570 7.97 9.16 29.27
N LYS A 571 8.36 9.56 30.49
CA LYS A 571 9.77 9.67 30.89
C LYS A 571 10.50 8.33 30.81
N TYR A 572 9.86 7.23 31.23
CA TYR A 572 10.46 5.90 31.13
C TYR A 572 10.53 5.38 29.68
N SER A 573 9.60 5.74 28.80
CA SER A 573 9.71 5.45 27.36
C SER A 573 10.92 6.15 26.75
N CYS A 574 11.05 7.46 26.94
CA CYS A 574 12.21 8.22 26.46
C CYS A 574 13.54 7.66 27.00
N LEU A 575 13.60 7.30 28.30
CA LEU A 575 14.81 6.68 28.88
C LEU A 575 15.10 5.29 28.28
N ILE A 576 14.08 4.50 27.94
CA ILE A 576 14.25 3.22 27.25
C ILE A 576 14.74 3.45 25.81
N GLU A 577 14.21 4.45 25.11
CA GLU A 577 14.63 4.83 23.76
C GLU A 577 16.08 5.35 23.73
N GLU A 578 16.46 6.20 24.69
CA GLU A 578 17.85 6.64 24.92
C GLU A 578 18.80 5.46 25.16
N LEU A 579 18.43 4.52 26.05
CA LEU A 579 19.23 3.34 26.35
C LEU A 579 19.30 2.34 25.17
N ILE A 580 18.27 2.26 24.33
CA ILE A 580 18.30 1.46 23.09
C ILE A 580 19.28 2.10 22.10
N LEU A 581 19.23 3.42 21.91
CA LEU A 581 20.13 4.15 21.02
C LEU A 581 21.60 4.08 21.49
N GLU A 582 21.87 4.20 22.80
CA GLU A 582 23.20 3.99 23.37
C GLU A 582 23.68 2.55 23.11
N ASN A 583 22.84 1.56 23.35
CA ASN A 583 23.18 0.15 23.13
C ASN A 583 23.49 -0.13 21.64
N ASP A 584 22.66 0.33 20.72
CA ASP A 584 22.89 0.22 19.27
C ASP A 584 24.17 0.94 18.81
N MET A 585 24.49 2.11 19.38
CA MET A 585 25.77 2.78 19.15
C MET A 585 26.95 1.93 19.64
N THR A 586 26.88 1.37 20.85
CA THR A 586 27.95 0.49 21.36
C THR A 586 28.07 -0.81 20.58
N TYR A 587 26.97 -1.37 20.05
CA TYR A 587 27.01 -2.50 19.13
C TYR A 587 27.67 -2.13 17.80
N GLN A 588 27.41 -0.94 17.24
CA GLN A 588 28.11 -0.47 16.04
C GLN A 588 29.61 -0.29 16.29
N ASP A 589 30.01 0.28 17.42
CA ASP A 589 31.43 0.46 17.77
C ASP A 589 32.13 -0.87 18.09
N LEU A 590 31.45 -1.80 18.78
CA LEU A 590 31.93 -3.17 18.96
C LEU A 590 32.16 -3.87 17.61
N ASN A 591 31.26 -3.70 16.64
CA ASN A 591 31.42 -4.24 15.28
C ASN A 591 32.59 -3.57 14.52
N LYS A 592 32.86 -2.27 14.73
CA LYS A 592 34.07 -1.61 14.20
C LYS A 592 35.35 -2.20 14.81
N ILE A 593 35.37 -2.41 16.13
CA ILE A 593 36.50 -3.01 16.85
C ILE A 593 36.72 -4.48 16.44
N ILE A 594 35.66 -5.25 16.20
CA ILE A 594 35.75 -6.63 15.68
C ILE A 594 36.41 -6.63 14.29
N LYS A 595 35.97 -5.76 13.37
CA LYS A 595 36.58 -5.65 12.04
C LYS A 595 38.05 -5.23 12.10
N GLN A 596 38.40 -4.23 12.93
CA GLN A 596 39.80 -3.83 13.15
C GLN A 596 40.65 -4.98 13.71
N LYS A 597 40.10 -5.79 14.63
CA LYS A 597 40.76 -6.98 15.15
C LYS A 597 40.96 -8.04 14.06
N GLU A 598 39.96 -8.26 13.20
CA GLU A 598 40.05 -9.19 12.07
C GLU A 598 41.09 -8.73 11.03
N GLU A 599 41.11 -7.44 10.68
CA GLU A 599 42.13 -6.82 9.83
C GLU A 599 43.53 -6.97 10.42
N VAL A 600 43.71 -6.74 11.73
CA VAL A 600 45.00 -6.92 12.42
C VAL A 600 45.41 -8.40 12.51
N LEU A 601 44.46 -9.34 12.64
CA LEU A 601 44.75 -10.78 12.58
C LEU A 601 45.18 -11.23 11.18
N VAL A 602 44.53 -10.71 10.12
CA VAL A 602 44.96 -10.93 8.73
C VAL A 602 46.34 -10.33 8.49
N GLN A 603 46.61 -9.12 8.96
CA GLN A 603 47.94 -8.49 8.88
C GLN A 603 49.00 -9.34 9.60
N HIS A 604 48.74 -9.78 10.84
CA HIS A 604 49.62 -10.67 11.59
C HIS A 604 49.92 -11.96 10.81
N ASP A 605 48.90 -12.61 10.23
CA ASP A 605 49.12 -13.86 9.49
C ASP A 605 49.79 -13.63 8.11
N THR A 606 49.62 -12.47 7.47
CA THR A 606 50.46 -12.08 6.31
C THR A 606 51.91 -11.85 6.71
N MET A 607 52.19 -11.14 7.81
CA MET A 607 53.56 -10.96 8.32
C MET A 607 54.19 -12.30 8.74
N LYS A 608 53.39 -13.24 9.26
CA LYS A 608 53.81 -14.61 9.58
C LYS A 608 54.13 -15.44 8.33
N LEU A 609 53.43 -15.21 7.21
CA LEU A 609 53.77 -15.77 5.91
C LEU A 609 55.02 -15.11 5.30
N GLU A 610 55.24 -13.81 5.51
CA GLU A 610 56.49 -13.13 5.12
C GLU A 610 57.69 -13.63 5.93
N ILE A 611 57.54 -13.78 7.26
CA ILE A 611 58.55 -14.40 8.13
C ILE A 611 58.86 -15.82 7.66
N LYS A 612 57.85 -16.62 7.29
CA LYS A 612 58.08 -17.95 6.68
C LYS A 612 58.84 -17.87 5.36
N LYS A 613 58.48 -16.98 4.42
CA LYS A 613 59.24 -16.79 3.17
C LYS A 613 60.68 -16.35 3.42
N ILE A 614 60.92 -15.51 4.43
CA ILE A 614 62.27 -15.08 4.83
C ILE A 614 63.03 -16.24 5.48
N GLN A 615 62.37 -17.10 6.27
CA GLN A 615 62.95 -18.33 6.81
C GLN A 615 63.25 -19.36 5.70
N GLU A 616 62.36 -19.55 4.73
CA GLU A 616 62.56 -20.42 3.57
C GLU A 616 63.71 -19.90 2.68
N TYR A 617 63.80 -18.59 2.46
CA TYR A 617 64.93 -17.97 1.75
C TYR A 617 66.24 -18.06 2.53
N LEU A 618 66.22 -17.87 3.85
CA LEU A 618 67.39 -18.00 4.72
C LEU A 618 67.87 -19.46 4.78
N ASN A 619 66.94 -20.41 4.92
CA ASN A 619 67.26 -21.85 4.90
C ASN A 619 67.84 -22.23 3.54
N GLY A 620 67.21 -21.81 2.44
CA GLY A 620 67.77 -22.00 1.10
C GLY A 620 69.14 -21.34 0.93
N ALA A 621 69.41 -20.19 1.56
CA ALA A 621 70.73 -19.57 1.58
C ALA A 621 71.74 -20.36 2.42
N THR A 622 71.35 -20.92 3.58
CA THR A 622 72.23 -21.80 4.37
C THR A 622 72.47 -23.14 3.68
N ASP A 623 71.50 -23.68 2.97
CA ASP A 623 71.63 -24.91 2.18
C ASP A 623 72.57 -24.68 1.00
N ASN A 624 72.44 -23.55 0.29
CA ASN A 624 73.40 -23.14 -0.75
C ASN A 624 74.82 -22.91 -0.18
N VAL A 625 74.96 -22.34 1.02
CA VAL A 625 76.28 -22.19 1.67
C VAL A 625 76.84 -23.55 2.07
N PHE A 626 76.02 -24.45 2.62
CA PHE A 626 76.43 -25.82 2.96
C PHE A 626 76.82 -26.62 1.71
N ASP A 627 76.08 -26.49 0.61
CA ASP A 627 76.44 -27.11 -0.68
C ASP A 627 77.73 -26.52 -1.26
N LEU A 628 77.99 -25.22 -1.09
CA LEU A 628 79.26 -24.60 -1.49
C LEU A 628 80.42 -25.03 -0.59
N GLU A 629 80.23 -25.12 0.73
CA GLU A 629 81.23 -25.66 1.67
C GLU A 629 81.52 -27.14 1.38
N ASN A 630 80.48 -27.92 1.07
CA ASN A 630 80.58 -29.31 0.66
C ASN A 630 81.26 -29.47 -0.72
N GLN A 631 80.98 -28.58 -1.68
CA GLN A 631 81.73 -28.53 -2.95
C GLN A 631 83.20 -28.14 -2.75
N VAL A 632 83.51 -27.16 -1.90
CA VAL A 632 84.89 -26.81 -1.56
C VAL A 632 85.59 -27.98 -0.88
N TYR A 633 84.94 -28.66 0.07
CA TYR A 633 85.48 -29.85 0.73
C TYR A 633 85.66 -31.03 -0.24
N GLN A 634 84.74 -31.25 -1.18
CA GLN A 634 84.87 -32.26 -2.23
C GLN A 634 85.99 -31.91 -3.22
N ILE A 635 86.18 -30.64 -3.58
CA ILE A 635 87.29 -30.17 -4.41
C ILE A 635 88.61 -30.30 -3.65
N GLU A 636 88.67 -29.97 -2.36
CA GLU A 636 89.87 -30.14 -1.54
C GLU A 636 90.23 -31.62 -1.38
N MET A 637 89.25 -32.48 -1.07
CA MET A 637 89.45 -33.92 -0.99
C MET A 637 89.86 -34.50 -2.34
N SER A 638 89.20 -34.09 -3.43
CA SER A 638 89.55 -34.50 -4.80
C SER A 638 90.92 -33.96 -5.22
N MET A 639 91.37 -32.80 -4.73
CA MET A 639 92.75 -32.32 -4.93
C MET A 639 93.76 -33.14 -4.13
N GLN A 640 93.46 -33.50 -2.88
CA GLN A 640 94.33 -34.36 -2.06
C GLN A 640 94.38 -35.81 -2.60
N GLU A 641 93.26 -36.32 -3.11
CA GLU A 641 93.20 -37.58 -3.85
C GLU A 641 93.96 -37.45 -5.16
N ARG A 642 93.78 -36.37 -5.94
CA ARG A 642 94.50 -36.19 -7.21
C ARG A 642 95.99 -35.95 -7.02
N GLU A 643 96.43 -35.35 -5.92
CA GLU A 643 97.84 -35.24 -5.54
C GLU A 643 98.42 -36.63 -5.18
N LYS A 644 97.68 -37.44 -4.41
CA LYS A 644 98.04 -38.84 -4.14
C LYS A 644 98.00 -39.70 -5.40
N GLU A 645 97.05 -39.51 -6.30
CA GLU A 645 97.00 -40.15 -7.62
C GLU A 645 98.15 -39.70 -8.49
N ILE A 646 98.55 -38.42 -8.50
CA ILE A 646 99.71 -37.94 -9.26
C ILE A 646 101.00 -38.54 -8.67
N GLN A 647 101.11 -38.66 -7.35
CA GLN A 647 102.24 -39.31 -6.70
C GLN A 647 102.26 -40.84 -6.97
N VAL A 648 101.11 -41.52 -6.88
CA VAL A 648 100.99 -42.95 -7.25
C VAL A 648 101.19 -43.16 -8.75
N HIS A 649 100.69 -42.30 -9.63
CA HIS A 649 100.97 -42.35 -11.07
C HIS A 649 102.43 -42.08 -11.37
N LYS A 650 103.10 -41.18 -10.63
CA LYS A 650 104.54 -40.94 -10.75
C LYS A 650 105.35 -42.15 -10.27
N ASP A 651 104.97 -42.77 -9.16
CA ASP A 651 105.64 -43.98 -8.66
C ASP A 651 105.34 -45.19 -9.55
N VAL A 652 104.11 -45.31 -10.07
CA VAL A 652 103.73 -46.27 -11.11
C VAL A 652 104.54 -46.01 -12.37
N LEU A 653 104.65 -44.78 -12.89
CA LEU A 653 105.48 -44.44 -14.05
C LEU A 653 106.97 -44.72 -13.80
N MET A 654 107.48 -44.60 -12.57
CA MET A 654 108.83 -45.05 -12.21
C MET A 654 108.94 -46.58 -12.26
N THR A 655 107.92 -47.32 -11.79
CA THR A 655 107.89 -48.79 -11.94
C THR A 655 107.56 -49.28 -13.35
N GLU A 656 106.83 -48.52 -14.16
CA GLU A 656 106.52 -48.79 -15.57
C GLU A 656 107.68 -48.41 -16.47
N HIS A 657 108.46 -47.38 -16.15
CA HIS A 657 109.75 -47.13 -16.78
C HIS A 657 110.68 -48.33 -16.52
N LYS A 658 110.80 -48.77 -15.26
CA LYS A 658 111.61 -49.93 -14.89
C LYS A 658 111.11 -51.21 -15.56
N SER A 659 109.80 -51.47 -15.47
CA SER A 659 109.14 -52.63 -16.07
C SER A 659 109.14 -52.56 -17.60
N SER A 660 109.17 -51.38 -18.23
CA SER A 660 109.35 -51.21 -19.68
C SER A 660 110.81 -51.39 -20.09
N GLU A 661 111.79 -51.13 -19.23
CA GLU A 661 113.16 -51.57 -19.50
C GLU A 661 113.27 -53.11 -19.41
N GLU A 662 112.53 -53.74 -18.49
CA GLU A 662 112.42 -55.21 -18.34
C GLU A 662 111.54 -55.87 -19.43
N GLU A 663 110.50 -55.19 -19.94
CA GLU A 663 109.63 -55.66 -21.04
C GLU A 663 110.25 -55.36 -22.42
N ARG A 664 111.01 -54.27 -22.58
CA ARG A 664 111.94 -54.11 -23.72
C ARG A 664 112.97 -55.25 -23.74
N HIS A 665 113.37 -55.75 -22.57
CA HIS A 665 114.23 -56.93 -22.42
C HIS A 665 113.48 -58.27 -22.63
N LYS A 666 112.14 -58.30 -22.70
CA LYS A 666 111.29 -59.50 -22.85
C LYS A 666 110.52 -59.61 -24.18
N ILE A 667 109.97 -58.53 -24.73
CA ILE A 667 109.30 -58.52 -26.05
C ILE A 667 110.34 -58.69 -27.18
N ALA A 668 111.60 -58.29 -26.91
CA ALA A 668 112.78 -58.71 -27.68
C ALA A 668 113.00 -60.24 -27.71
N VAL A 669 112.26 -61.01 -26.91
CA VAL A 669 112.25 -62.48 -26.87
C VAL A 669 110.95 -63.07 -27.43
N GLU A 670 109.78 -62.42 -27.27
CA GLU A 670 108.47 -63.04 -27.52
C GLU A 670 107.73 -62.66 -28.83
N LEU A 671 108.10 -61.60 -29.57
CA LEU A 671 107.39 -61.22 -30.81
C LEU A 671 107.42 -62.30 -31.92
N ALA A 672 108.20 -63.37 -31.73
CA ALA A 672 108.47 -64.51 -32.61
C ALA A 672 107.28 -65.44 -33.00
N GLU A 673 105.98 -65.05 -32.91
CA GLU A 673 104.84 -65.98 -33.12
C GLU A 673 103.50 -65.46 -33.77
N ARG A 674 102.43 -65.18 -32.98
CA ARG A 674 101.15 -65.96 -33.02
C ARG A 674 100.11 -65.70 -34.15
N LYS A 675 99.67 -64.44 -34.32
CA LYS A 675 98.99 -63.84 -35.50
C LYS A 675 97.83 -64.54 -36.30
N ASN A 676 96.96 -65.43 -35.76
CA ASN A 676 95.81 -66.00 -36.54
C ASN A 676 94.61 -66.52 -35.70
N LYS A 677 93.32 -66.40 -36.16
CA LYS A 677 92.19 -67.40 -36.01
C LYS A 677 90.70 -67.04 -36.37
N VAL A 678 90.27 -65.80 -36.63
CA VAL A 678 88.89 -65.35 -36.18
C VAL A 678 87.90 -64.84 -37.28
N LYS A 679 86.56 -64.84 -36.97
CA LYS A 679 85.55 -63.74 -37.21
C LYS A 679 84.23 -64.01 -38.00
N ASN A 680 83.40 -65.02 -37.67
CA ASN A 680 82.31 -65.46 -38.59
C ASN A 680 80.80 -65.23 -38.27
N LEU A 681 80.32 -64.91 -37.05
CA LEU A 681 79.01 -65.47 -36.60
C LEU A 681 77.78 -64.57 -36.27
N LYS A 682 77.80 -63.23 -36.37
CA LYS A 682 76.79 -62.35 -35.66
C LYS A 682 75.37 -62.19 -36.28
N ILE A 683 75.08 -62.68 -37.49
CA ILE A 683 74.11 -62.02 -38.42
C ILE A 683 72.58 -62.10 -38.12
N LYS A 684 72.03 -63.04 -37.34
CA LYS A 684 70.76 -63.69 -37.77
C LYS A 684 69.40 -63.46 -37.05
N TYR A 685 69.24 -62.66 -35.99
CA TYR A 685 68.05 -62.83 -35.09
C TYR A 685 66.84 -61.87 -35.24
N GLU A 686 66.95 -60.69 -35.84
CA GLU A 686 66.12 -59.53 -35.44
C GLU A 686 64.74 -59.30 -36.15
N SER A 687 64.28 -60.14 -37.10
CA SER A 687 63.40 -59.63 -38.19
C SER A 687 61.88 -59.98 -38.21
N LEU A 688 61.21 -60.48 -37.16
CA LEU A 688 60.00 -61.32 -37.36
C LEU A 688 58.59 -60.82 -36.91
N VAL A 689 58.42 -59.82 -36.03
CA VAL A 689 57.17 -59.68 -35.22
C VAL A 689 56.16 -58.59 -35.69
N GLN A 690 56.48 -57.77 -36.69
CA GLN A 690 55.87 -56.43 -36.86
C GLN A 690 54.56 -56.35 -37.71
N ARG A 691 53.57 -57.26 -37.57
CA ARG A 691 52.42 -57.34 -38.50
C ARG A 691 51.01 -57.58 -37.90
N ASN A 692 50.02 -56.81 -38.40
CA ASN A 692 48.54 -56.97 -38.36
C ASN A 692 47.72 -56.11 -37.35
N GLN A 693 47.09 -55.01 -37.82
CA GLN A 693 45.80 -54.50 -37.33
C GLN A 693 45.18 -53.49 -38.34
N GLY A 694 43.89 -53.61 -38.68
CA GLY A 694 43.13 -52.59 -39.44
C GLY A 694 42.06 -53.08 -40.43
N ALA A 695 41.11 -52.18 -40.75
CA ALA A 695 40.08 -52.17 -41.83
C ALA A 695 38.69 -52.85 -41.65
N ASN A 696 37.64 -52.03 -41.84
CA ASN A 696 36.27 -52.21 -42.39
C ASN A 696 35.42 -53.49 -42.15
N GLY A 697 34.14 -53.31 -41.77
CA GLY A 697 33.06 -54.29 -42.00
C GLY A 697 31.74 -54.01 -41.28
N GLN A 698 30.60 -54.20 -41.96
CA GLN A 698 29.22 -54.07 -41.47
C GLN A 698 28.86 -55.04 -40.31
N ILE A 699 27.79 -54.76 -39.56
CA ILE A 699 26.57 -55.61 -39.43
C ILE A 699 25.49 -54.94 -38.54
N ASP A 700 24.24 -55.33 -38.74
CA ASP A 700 23.00 -54.65 -38.36
C ASP A 700 22.52 -54.76 -36.89
N ASN A 701 21.64 -53.80 -36.56
CA ASN A 701 20.36 -53.93 -35.83
C ASN A 701 20.25 -54.10 -34.30
N VAL A 702 19.46 -53.17 -33.74
CA VAL A 702 18.33 -53.35 -32.79
C VAL A 702 18.63 -53.68 -31.33
N HIS A 703 18.59 -52.62 -30.53
CA HIS A 703 17.90 -52.50 -29.23
C HIS A 703 17.76 -50.98 -28.90
N GLU A 704 17.09 -50.19 -29.75
CA GLU A 704 15.63 -49.99 -29.68
C GLU A 704 15.08 -49.81 -28.25
N HIS A 705 14.67 -48.57 -27.93
CA HIS A 705 13.84 -48.30 -26.76
C HIS A 705 12.38 -48.65 -27.10
N SER A 706 11.81 -49.60 -26.38
CA SER A 706 10.61 -50.32 -26.82
C SER A 706 9.31 -49.49 -26.85
N GLN A 707 8.45 -49.81 -27.83
CA GLN A 707 7.13 -49.22 -28.13
C GLN A 707 6.17 -49.13 -26.93
N ALA A 708 6.36 -49.94 -25.89
CA ALA A 708 5.44 -50.07 -24.75
C ALA A 708 5.18 -48.76 -23.98
N TYR A 709 6.17 -47.85 -23.90
CA TYR A 709 6.10 -46.65 -23.04
C TYR A 709 4.95 -45.70 -23.42
N TYR A 710 4.71 -45.49 -24.71
CA TYR A 710 3.65 -44.58 -25.19
C TYR A 710 2.25 -45.22 -25.25
N VAL A 711 2.17 -46.55 -25.25
CA VAL A 711 0.88 -47.27 -25.23
C VAL A 711 0.21 -47.17 -23.86
N ILE A 712 0.99 -47.23 -22.77
CA ILE A 712 0.47 -47.22 -21.39
C ILE A 712 -0.23 -45.89 -21.06
N LYS A 713 0.32 -44.75 -21.49
CA LYS A 713 -0.27 -43.43 -21.21
C LYS A 713 -1.60 -43.20 -21.94
N ALA A 714 -1.76 -43.74 -23.15
CA ALA A 714 -3.00 -43.64 -23.93
C ALA A 714 -4.13 -44.56 -23.44
N ALA A 715 -3.83 -45.53 -22.57
CA ALA A 715 -4.82 -46.46 -22.01
C ALA A 715 -5.64 -45.82 -20.87
N GLN A 716 -5.01 -45.01 -20.02
CA GLN A 716 -5.62 -44.53 -18.77
C GLN A 716 -6.73 -43.48 -19.01
N GLU A 717 -6.53 -42.54 -19.95
CA GLU A 717 -7.53 -41.51 -20.29
C GLU A 717 -8.80 -42.10 -20.96
N ARG A 718 -8.77 -43.37 -21.39
CA ARG A 718 -9.88 -44.03 -22.09
C ARG A 718 -10.91 -44.68 -21.15
N GLU A 719 -10.51 -45.10 -19.96
CA GLU A 719 -11.40 -45.80 -19.02
C GLU A 719 -12.32 -44.83 -18.24
N GLU A 720 -11.81 -43.64 -17.88
CA GLU A 720 -12.58 -42.63 -17.13
C GLU A 720 -13.81 -42.08 -17.88
N LEU A 721 -13.73 -42.03 -19.22
CA LEU A 721 -14.83 -41.57 -20.07
C LEU A 721 -15.94 -42.62 -20.21
N GLN A 722 -15.63 -43.91 -20.11
CA GLN A 722 -16.62 -44.97 -20.35
C GLN A 722 -17.59 -45.15 -19.18
N ARG A 723 -17.15 -44.92 -17.93
CA ARG A 723 -18.02 -44.97 -16.73
C ARG A 723 -19.18 -43.96 -16.73
N LYS A 724 -19.15 -42.94 -17.60
CA LYS A 724 -20.22 -41.93 -17.75
C LYS A 724 -21.31 -42.32 -18.75
N GLY A 725 -21.16 -43.43 -19.48
CA GLY A 725 -22.17 -43.90 -20.44
C GLY A 725 -23.32 -44.67 -19.81
N ASP A 726 -23.01 -45.57 -18.87
CA ASP A 726 -23.96 -46.58 -18.40
C ASP A 726 -25.09 -46.02 -17.52
N GLU A 727 -24.87 -44.89 -16.83
CA GLU A 727 -25.92 -44.21 -16.03
C GLU A 727 -27.09 -43.66 -16.88
N LEU A 728 -26.90 -43.42 -18.17
CA LEU A 728 -27.92 -42.81 -19.04
C LEU A 728 -28.91 -43.84 -19.62
N ASN A 729 -28.43 -45.03 -19.99
CA ASN A 729 -29.28 -46.05 -20.65
C ASN A 729 -30.39 -46.60 -19.74
N ALA A 730 -30.21 -46.57 -18.42
CA ALA A 730 -31.20 -47.03 -17.45
C ALA A 730 -32.55 -46.27 -17.48
N LYS A 731 -32.61 -45.09 -18.10
CA LYS A 731 -33.84 -44.26 -18.16
C LYS A 731 -34.79 -44.58 -19.32
N ILE A 732 -34.33 -45.23 -20.39
CA ILE A 732 -35.10 -45.34 -21.65
C ILE A 732 -36.12 -46.49 -21.64
N LEU A 733 -35.82 -47.61 -20.96
CA LEU A 733 -36.63 -48.85 -21.00
C LEU A 733 -38.02 -48.79 -20.33
N LYS A 734 -38.46 -47.62 -19.84
CA LYS A 734 -39.71 -47.51 -19.05
C LYS A 734 -40.94 -47.08 -19.85
N SER A 735 -40.78 -46.51 -21.05
CA SER A 735 -41.85 -45.81 -21.79
C SER A 735 -42.60 -46.62 -22.86
N GLU A 736 -42.21 -47.87 -23.17
CA GLU A 736 -42.77 -48.60 -24.34
C GLU A 736 -44.06 -49.41 -24.08
N LYS A 737 -44.56 -49.49 -22.84
CA LYS A 737 -45.54 -50.54 -22.47
C LYS A 737 -47.03 -50.19 -22.53
N GLU A 738 -47.42 -48.93 -22.74
CA GLU A 738 -48.79 -48.48 -22.39
C GLU A 738 -49.82 -48.50 -23.54
N LEU A 739 -49.40 -48.67 -24.80
CA LEU A 739 -50.22 -48.31 -25.98
C LEU A 739 -51.16 -49.39 -26.59
N LYS A 740 -51.43 -50.52 -25.92
CA LYS A 740 -51.81 -51.78 -26.63
C LYS A 740 -53.16 -52.45 -26.30
N ALA A 741 -54.19 -51.74 -25.84
CA ALA A 741 -55.33 -52.36 -25.11
C ALA A 741 -56.79 -52.12 -25.59
N LEU A 742 -57.08 -51.37 -26.67
CA LEU A 742 -58.37 -50.63 -26.75
C LEU A 742 -59.48 -51.11 -27.74
N ASP A 743 -59.22 -52.01 -28.70
CA ASP A 743 -59.91 -51.96 -30.02
C ASP A 743 -61.01 -53.02 -30.31
N ASN A 744 -61.89 -53.40 -29.38
CA ASN A 744 -62.91 -54.45 -29.66
C ASN A 744 -64.27 -54.28 -28.95
N THR A 745 -65.30 -53.71 -29.63
CA THR A 745 -66.76 -53.99 -29.43
C THR A 745 -67.69 -53.14 -30.34
N LEU A 746 -68.62 -53.75 -31.11
CA LEU A 746 -69.89 -53.12 -31.59
C LEU A 746 -70.86 -54.16 -32.26
N ASN A 747 -72.15 -53.79 -32.41
CA ASN A 747 -73.23 -54.33 -33.29
C ASN A 747 -74.20 -55.45 -32.78
N HIS A 748 -75.51 -55.13 -32.61
CA HIS A 748 -76.70 -56.01 -32.86
C HIS A 748 -78.08 -55.35 -32.48
N LEU A 749 -79.08 -55.20 -33.41
CA LEU A 749 -80.51 -54.85 -33.09
C LEU A 749 -81.46 -54.76 -34.33
N LYS A 750 -82.77 -55.16 -34.25
CA LYS A 750 -83.99 -54.67 -35.03
C LYS A 750 -85.26 -55.60 -35.01
N ASN A 751 -86.46 -55.03 -35.32
CA ASN A 751 -87.75 -55.60 -35.84
C ASN A 751 -88.98 -55.93 -34.92
N ARG A 752 -90.21 -55.90 -35.54
CA ARG A 752 -91.57 -56.42 -35.14
C ARG A 752 -92.63 -55.44 -34.53
N ASN A 753 -93.78 -55.21 -35.21
CA ASN A 753 -95.05 -54.74 -34.59
C ASN A 753 -96.31 -54.88 -35.51
N SER A 754 -97.56 -54.77 -34.98
CA SER A 754 -98.80 -55.12 -35.75
C SER A 754 -100.14 -54.40 -35.38
N LYS A 755 -101.28 -55.11 -35.21
CA LYS A 755 -102.68 -54.69 -35.51
C LYS A 755 -103.68 -54.95 -34.35
N TYR A 756 -104.54 -53.96 -34.00
CA TYR A 756 -105.54 -54.05 -32.90
C TYR A 756 -106.59 -52.88 -32.88
N ARG A 757 -107.51 -52.71 -33.85
CA ARG A 757 -108.21 -51.39 -34.04
C ARG A 757 -109.75 -51.24 -33.95
N ASP A 758 -110.59 -52.12 -34.52
CA ASP A 758 -111.84 -51.58 -35.12
C ASP A 758 -113.14 -51.54 -34.26
N SER A 759 -113.18 -52.06 -33.03
CA SER A 759 -114.43 -52.32 -32.28
C SER A 759 -115.07 -51.11 -31.54
N PHE A 760 -114.61 -49.87 -31.75
CA PHE A 760 -114.82 -48.75 -30.80
C PHE A 760 -115.81 -47.64 -31.23
N LEU A 761 -116.34 -47.67 -32.46
CA LEU A 761 -116.60 -46.42 -33.19
C LEU A 761 -118.03 -45.83 -33.21
N ASN A 762 -118.99 -46.27 -32.37
CA ASN A 762 -120.34 -45.66 -32.42
C ASN A 762 -121.11 -45.56 -31.09
N LYS A 763 -120.64 -44.64 -30.23
CA LYS A 763 -121.47 -43.88 -29.27
C LYS A 763 -120.71 -42.58 -28.99
N GLY A 764 -121.24 -41.42 -29.35
CA GLY A 764 -120.49 -40.17 -29.26
C GLY A 764 -121.33 -38.91 -29.10
N VAL A 765 -120.67 -37.87 -28.58
CA VAL A 765 -121.09 -36.47 -28.48
C VAL A 765 -122.27 -36.21 -27.53
N THR A 766 -121.92 -35.90 -26.28
CA THR A 766 -122.73 -35.02 -25.41
C THR A 766 -122.23 -33.58 -25.55
N SER A 767 -123.01 -32.55 -25.20
CA SER A 767 -122.63 -31.15 -25.48
C SER A 767 -121.29 -30.70 -24.90
N GLN A 768 -120.80 -31.35 -23.84
CA GLN A 768 -119.49 -31.10 -23.22
C GLN A 768 -118.30 -31.51 -24.12
N ASP A 769 -118.48 -32.48 -25.02
CA ASP A 769 -117.42 -32.94 -25.93
C ASP A 769 -117.02 -31.85 -26.93
N LYS A 770 -117.91 -30.87 -27.20
CA LYS A 770 -117.64 -29.75 -28.10
C LYS A 770 -116.83 -28.64 -27.43
N GLU A 771 -117.13 -28.31 -26.17
CA GLU A 771 -116.28 -27.41 -25.37
C GLU A 771 -114.90 -28.02 -25.14
N GLN A 772 -114.81 -29.33 -24.90
CA GLN A 772 -113.51 -30.02 -24.80
C GLN A 772 -112.76 -30.03 -26.13
N LEU A 773 -113.45 -30.12 -27.27
CA LEU A 773 -112.82 -29.97 -28.59
C LEU A 773 -112.29 -28.54 -28.81
N GLU A 774 -113.06 -27.50 -28.51
CA GLU A 774 -112.60 -26.10 -28.63
C GLU A 774 -111.46 -25.79 -27.65
N ALA A 775 -111.53 -26.27 -26.40
CA ALA A 775 -110.43 -26.14 -25.43
C ALA A 775 -109.16 -26.91 -25.86
N LEU A 776 -109.30 -28.07 -26.51
CA LEU A 776 -108.16 -28.82 -27.06
C LEU A 776 -107.63 -28.23 -28.37
N GLU A 777 -108.47 -27.64 -29.22
CA GLU A 777 -108.01 -26.87 -30.39
C GLU A 777 -107.33 -25.56 -29.96
N GLU A 778 -107.81 -24.90 -28.90
CA GLU A 778 -107.18 -23.71 -28.31
C GLU A 778 -105.85 -24.08 -27.64
N GLN A 779 -105.77 -25.19 -26.90
CA GLN A 779 -104.50 -25.71 -26.39
C GLN A 779 -103.56 -26.15 -27.52
N CYS A 780 -104.08 -26.75 -28.59
CA CYS A 780 -103.28 -27.10 -29.77
C CYS A 780 -102.84 -25.85 -30.54
N ARG A 781 -103.63 -24.78 -30.59
CA ARG A 781 -103.24 -23.47 -31.11
C ARG A 781 -102.21 -22.80 -30.21
N ALA A 782 -102.37 -22.81 -28.89
CA ALA A 782 -101.41 -22.25 -27.94
C ALA A 782 -100.09 -23.02 -27.96
N ALA A 783 -100.13 -24.36 -28.03
CA ALA A 783 -98.96 -25.22 -28.20
C ALA A 783 -98.30 -25.03 -29.57
N SER A 784 -99.09 -24.93 -30.65
CA SER A 784 -98.56 -24.66 -32.01
C SER A 784 -98.02 -23.24 -32.14
N GLN A 785 -98.63 -22.24 -31.50
CA GLN A 785 -98.11 -20.88 -31.41
C GLN A 785 -96.88 -20.81 -30.52
N ASN A 786 -96.76 -21.59 -29.44
CA ASN A 786 -95.54 -21.65 -28.64
C ASN A 786 -94.43 -22.43 -29.33
N LEU A 787 -94.75 -23.47 -30.10
CA LEU A 787 -93.81 -24.17 -30.97
C LEU A 787 -93.40 -23.29 -32.14
N PHE A 788 -94.32 -22.52 -32.73
CA PHE A 788 -94.02 -21.51 -33.74
C PHE A 788 -93.18 -20.38 -33.15
N LYS A 789 -93.56 -19.77 -32.02
CA LYS A 789 -92.76 -18.74 -31.31
C LYS A 789 -91.38 -19.27 -30.91
N LYS A 790 -91.25 -20.53 -30.46
CA LYS A 790 -89.94 -21.13 -30.19
C LYS A 790 -89.17 -21.46 -31.46
N ARG A 791 -89.83 -21.79 -32.58
CA ARG A 791 -89.20 -22.00 -33.89
C ARG A 791 -88.78 -20.67 -34.52
N ASP A 792 -89.57 -19.61 -34.40
CA ASP A 792 -89.23 -18.24 -34.77
C ASP A 792 -88.14 -17.68 -33.88
N ALA A 793 -88.16 -17.94 -32.56
CA ALA A 793 -87.08 -17.56 -31.66
C ALA A 793 -85.79 -18.34 -31.98
N LEU A 794 -85.87 -19.64 -32.26
CA LEU A 794 -84.71 -20.44 -32.67
C LEU A 794 -84.22 -20.03 -34.07
N GLN A 795 -85.10 -19.66 -34.99
CA GLN A 795 -84.74 -19.14 -36.31
C GLN A 795 -84.25 -17.69 -36.27
N LYS A 796 -84.68 -16.88 -35.29
CA LYS A 796 -84.09 -15.57 -34.96
C LYS A 796 -82.71 -15.76 -34.35
N ILE A 797 -82.55 -16.61 -33.34
CA ILE A 797 -81.24 -16.93 -32.74
C ILE A 797 -80.30 -17.56 -33.78
N GLN A 798 -80.79 -18.39 -34.71
CA GLN A 798 -79.99 -18.87 -35.84
C GLN A 798 -79.63 -17.75 -36.82
N LYS A 799 -80.54 -16.82 -37.13
CA LYS A 799 -80.22 -15.64 -37.94
C LYS A 799 -79.28 -14.67 -37.25
N GLU A 800 -79.42 -14.45 -35.94
CA GLU A 800 -78.56 -13.64 -35.10
C GLU A 800 -77.17 -14.29 -34.99
N TYR A 801 -77.09 -15.61 -34.86
CA TYR A 801 -75.84 -16.38 -34.89
C TYR A 801 -75.19 -16.41 -36.29
N GLU A 802 -75.98 -16.52 -37.37
CA GLU A 802 -75.47 -16.39 -38.75
C GLU A 802 -75.07 -14.94 -39.07
N GLU A 803 -75.78 -13.95 -38.55
CA GLU A 803 -75.43 -12.53 -38.63
C GLU A 803 -74.20 -12.21 -37.79
N ASP A 804 -74.03 -12.79 -36.60
CA ASP A 804 -72.84 -12.61 -35.78
C ASP A 804 -71.64 -13.38 -36.34
N ILE A 805 -71.83 -14.55 -36.96
CA ILE A 805 -70.80 -15.19 -37.80
C ILE A 805 -70.45 -14.29 -38.99
N ARG A 806 -71.42 -13.69 -39.67
CA ARG A 806 -71.16 -12.74 -40.77
C ARG A 806 -70.49 -11.46 -40.29
N ARG A 807 -70.90 -10.90 -39.16
CA ARG A 807 -70.27 -9.73 -38.52
C ARG A 807 -68.86 -10.07 -38.07
N LEU A 808 -68.61 -11.27 -37.54
CA LEU A 808 -67.27 -11.72 -37.12
C LEU A 808 -66.37 -11.99 -38.33
N GLN A 809 -66.88 -12.58 -39.42
CA GLN A 809 -66.19 -12.67 -40.71
C GLN A 809 -65.96 -11.28 -41.33
N GLU A 810 -66.93 -10.37 -41.24
CA GLU A 810 -66.77 -8.97 -41.64
C GLU A 810 -65.73 -8.27 -40.77
N TYR A 811 -65.66 -8.51 -39.45
CA TYR A 811 -64.66 -7.94 -38.58
C TYR A 811 -63.28 -8.54 -38.85
N GLN A 812 -63.17 -9.82 -39.17
CA GLN A 812 -61.92 -10.45 -39.65
C GLN A 812 -61.48 -9.85 -41.00
N ASN A 813 -62.40 -9.70 -41.95
CA ASN A 813 -62.13 -9.08 -43.26
C ASN A 813 -61.79 -7.59 -43.11
N LYS A 814 -62.52 -6.83 -42.28
CA LYS A 814 -62.23 -5.45 -41.90
C LYS A 814 -60.86 -5.36 -41.21
N MET A 815 -60.49 -6.32 -40.35
CA MET A 815 -59.17 -6.36 -39.71
C MET A 815 -58.06 -6.66 -40.72
N GLN A 816 -58.26 -7.58 -41.67
CA GLN A 816 -57.30 -7.82 -42.76
C GLN A 816 -57.16 -6.59 -43.67
N ILE A 817 -58.27 -5.95 -44.05
CA ILE A 817 -58.30 -4.71 -44.84
C ILE A 817 -57.65 -3.55 -44.07
N LEU A 818 -57.88 -3.42 -42.76
CA LEU A 818 -57.22 -2.44 -41.90
C LEU A 818 -55.73 -2.73 -41.74
N THR A 819 -55.31 -4.00 -41.69
CA THR A 819 -53.90 -4.40 -41.66
C THR A 819 -53.21 -4.07 -42.98
N GLN A 820 -53.85 -4.36 -44.13
CA GLN A 820 -53.35 -3.98 -45.45
C GLN A 820 -53.32 -2.46 -45.62
N LYS A 821 -54.36 -1.74 -45.17
CA LYS A 821 -54.35 -0.27 -45.12
C LYS A 821 -53.23 0.25 -44.22
N GLN A 822 -53.00 -0.33 -43.04
CA GLN A 822 -51.90 0.08 -42.15
C GLN A 822 -50.53 -0.14 -42.82
N GLN A 823 -50.34 -1.23 -43.57
CA GLN A 823 -49.13 -1.44 -44.36
C GLN A 823 -49.00 -0.41 -45.50
N GLN A 824 -50.07 -0.11 -46.23
CA GLN A 824 -50.11 0.92 -47.27
C GLN A 824 -49.84 2.32 -46.70
N THR A 825 -50.48 2.69 -45.58
CA THR A 825 -50.26 3.96 -44.89
C THR A 825 -48.82 4.08 -44.39
N LYS A 826 -48.20 3.01 -43.86
CA LYS A 826 -46.77 3.02 -43.54
C LYS A 826 -45.91 3.20 -44.80
N GLN A 827 -46.21 2.51 -45.90
CA GLN A 827 -45.49 2.70 -47.17
C GLN A 827 -45.65 4.12 -47.74
N MET A 828 -46.79 4.78 -47.53
CA MET A 828 -47.00 6.18 -47.91
C MET A 828 -46.33 7.16 -46.94
N MET A 829 -46.32 6.89 -45.64
CA MET A 829 -45.58 7.67 -44.64
C MET A 829 -44.09 7.70 -44.95
N ASN A 830 -43.49 6.54 -45.24
CA ASN A 830 -42.09 6.42 -45.67
C ASN A 830 -41.79 7.10 -47.04
N LYS A 831 -42.81 7.44 -47.85
CA LYS A 831 -42.64 8.30 -49.04
C LYS A 831 -42.70 9.77 -48.64
N TYR A 832 -43.73 10.17 -47.89
CA TYR A 832 -43.89 11.55 -47.44
C TYR A 832 -42.73 12.04 -46.57
N GLU A 833 -42.09 11.17 -45.78
CA GLU A 833 -40.84 11.48 -45.07
C GLU A 833 -39.71 11.87 -46.04
N LYS A 834 -39.54 11.14 -47.16
CA LYS A 834 -38.57 11.49 -48.21
C LYS A 834 -38.96 12.73 -48.99
N ASP A 835 -40.25 12.90 -49.28
CA ASP A 835 -40.76 14.10 -49.94
C ASP A 835 -40.51 15.33 -49.04
N ILE A 836 -40.66 15.19 -47.72
CA ILE A 836 -40.34 16.24 -46.73
C ILE A 836 -38.83 16.55 -46.72
N GLU A 837 -37.95 15.55 -46.75
CA GLU A 837 -36.50 15.77 -46.90
C GLU A 837 -36.18 16.56 -48.19
N GLU A 838 -36.79 16.18 -49.32
CA GLU A 838 -36.67 16.91 -50.58
C GLU A 838 -37.20 18.36 -50.49
N GLN A 839 -38.33 18.59 -49.80
CA GLN A 839 -38.89 19.92 -49.63
C GLN A 839 -38.04 20.79 -48.70
N TYR A 840 -37.45 20.25 -47.64
CA TYR A 840 -36.46 20.98 -46.83
C TYR A 840 -35.27 21.45 -47.68
N GLN A 841 -34.73 20.59 -48.56
CA GLN A 841 -33.67 20.97 -49.50
C GLN A 841 -34.12 22.01 -50.54
N LYS A 842 -35.42 22.15 -50.82
CA LYS A 842 -35.98 23.18 -51.72
C LYS A 842 -36.20 24.51 -50.95
N ILE A 843 -36.72 24.45 -49.73
CA ILE A 843 -36.91 25.60 -48.83
C ILE A 843 -35.57 26.27 -48.49
N GLN A 844 -34.53 25.49 -48.17
CA GLN A 844 -33.20 26.03 -47.85
C GLN A 844 -32.60 26.84 -49.03
N ARG A 845 -32.83 26.38 -50.28
CA ARG A 845 -32.46 27.12 -51.50
C ARG A 845 -33.32 28.38 -51.70
N ALA A 846 -34.61 28.34 -51.34
CA ALA A 846 -35.51 29.48 -51.46
C ALA A 846 -35.18 30.61 -50.46
N GLN A 847 -34.88 30.28 -49.20
CA GLN A 847 -34.49 31.28 -48.18
C GLN A 847 -33.23 32.06 -48.60
N GLN A 848 -32.19 31.35 -49.07
CA GLN A 848 -30.97 31.98 -49.62
C GLN A 848 -31.24 32.91 -50.82
N GLY A 849 -32.37 32.74 -51.52
CA GLY A 849 -32.85 33.66 -52.56
C GLY A 849 -33.61 34.86 -51.99
N TYR A 850 -34.43 34.66 -50.96
CA TYR A 850 -35.22 35.70 -50.30
C TYR A 850 -34.33 36.75 -49.61
N ASP A 851 -33.33 36.32 -48.85
CA ASP A 851 -32.44 37.23 -48.09
C ASP A 851 -31.70 38.20 -49.02
N ARG A 852 -31.28 37.72 -50.20
CA ARG A 852 -30.65 38.52 -51.27
C ARG A 852 -31.57 39.57 -51.89
N SER A 853 -32.89 39.39 -51.80
CA SER A 853 -33.89 40.38 -52.23
C SER A 853 -34.24 41.35 -51.10
N LEU A 854 -34.38 40.87 -49.86
CA LEU A 854 -34.68 41.72 -48.71
C LEU A 854 -33.62 42.82 -48.51
N GLN A 855 -32.33 42.46 -48.63
CA GLN A 855 -31.22 43.42 -48.60
C GLN A 855 -31.34 44.51 -49.68
N LYS A 856 -31.75 44.15 -50.91
CA LYS A 856 -31.90 45.11 -52.02
C LYS A 856 -33.06 46.07 -51.82
N THR A 857 -34.12 45.66 -51.13
CA THR A 857 -35.27 46.52 -50.84
C THR A 857 -34.95 47.51 -49.72
N GLN A 858 -34.30 47.05 -48.64
CA GLN A 858 -33.85 47.93 -47.55
C GLN A 858 -32.91 49.04 -48.04
N GLN A 859 -32.00 48.73 -48.98
CA GLN A 859 -31.05 49.69 -49.56
C GLN A 859 -31.70 50.84 -50.37
N LYS A 860 -33.01 50.80 -50.66
CA LYS A 860 -33.69 51.85 -51.44
C LYS A 860 -34.50 52.85 -50.63
N GLY A 861 -34.56 52.72 -49.31
CA GLY A 861 -35.06 53.78 -48.41
C GLY A 861 -36.51 54.23 -48.62
N ILE A 862 -37.35 53.40 -49.27
CA ILE A 862 -38.79 53.67 -49.41
C ILE A 862 -39.47 53.27 -48.10
N ASP A 863 -40.08 54.24 -47.41
CA ASP A 863 -40.86 53.94 -46.20
C ASP A 863 -42.14 53.18 -46.57
N ILE A 864 -42.28 51.98 -46.00
CA ILE A 864 -43.21 50.94 -46.47
C ILE A 864 -44.65 51.22 -46.02
N GLN A 865 -44.83 52.10 -45.02
CA GLN A 865 -46.14 52.29 -44.36
C GLN A 865 -47.17 53.05 -45.22
N ASN A 866 -46.75 53.82 -46.23
CA ASN A 866 -47.66 54.65 -47.02
C ASN A 866 -48.22 53.87 -48.23
N GLN A 867 -49.29 53.10 -47.98
CA GLN A 867 -49.83 52.07 -48.88
C GLN A 867 -50.28 52.55 -50.28
N ASN A 868 -50.49 53.87 -50.46
CA ASN A 868 -50.89 54.45 -51.74
C ASN A 868 -49.74 54.64 -52.75
N ASN A 869 -48.51 54.21 -52.44
CA ASN A 869 -47.37 54.30 -53.36
C ASN A 869 -47.48 53.24 -54.50
N PRO A 870 -47.60 53.63 -55.78
CA PRO A 870 -47.88 52.70 -56.88
C PRO A 870 -46.89 51.53 -57.03
N HIS A 871 -45.61 51.72 -56.67
CA HIS A 871 -44.63 50.63 -56.75
C HIS A 871 -44.84 49.55 -55.68
N ILE A 872 -45.35 49.89 -54.51
CA ILE A 872 -45.73 48.89 -53.49
C ILE A 872 -47.01 48.18 -53.93
N ILE A 873 -47.98 48.92 -54.51
CA ILE A 873 -49.20 48.34 -55.08
C ILE A 873 -48.86 47.33 -56.19
N GLN A 874 -47.94 47.67 -57.10
CA GLN A 874 -47.55 46.78 -58.20
C GLN A 874 -46.72 45.59 -57.74
N LEU A 875 -45.80 45.75 -56.77
CA LEU A 875 -45.05 44.62 -56.21
C LEU A 875 -45.95 43.68 -55.40
N ASN A 876 -46.92 44.23 -54.64
CA ASN A 876 -47.98 43.43 -54.03
C ASN A 876 -48.87 42.75 -55.08
N HIS A 877 -49.18 43.41 -56.20
CA HIS A 877 -49.93 42.79 -57.30
C HIS A 877 -49.16 41.61 -57.91
N ASP A 878 -47.86 41.75 -58.20
CA ASP A 878 -47.03 40.64 -58.69
C ASP A 878 -46.89 39.51 -57.66
N VAL A 879 -46.82 39.84 -56.36
CA VAL A 879 -46.85 38.84 -55.27
C VAL A 879 -48.20 38.13 -55.21
N GLU A 880 -49.33 38.82 -55.29
CA GLU A 880 -50.67 38.22 -55.29
C GLU A 880 -50.98 37.45 -56.59
N VAL A 881 -50.45 37.88 -57.74
CA VAL A 881 -50.53 37.14 -59.02
C VAL A 881 -49.70 35.85 -58.95
N ASN A 882 -48.53 35.87 -58.31
CA ASN A 882 -47.75 34.64 -58.09
C ASN A 882 -48.36 33.74 -57.01
N LYS A 883 -48.90 34.30 -55.91
CA LYS A 883 -49.67 33.55 -54.91
C LYS A 883 -50.91 32.91 -55.55
N THR A 884 -51.68 33.63 -56.36
CA THR A 884 -52.86 33.07 -57.04
C THR A 884 -52.47 32.02 -58.08
N LYS A 885 -51.38 32.19 -58.85
CA LYS A 885 -50.85 31.11 -59.70
C LYS A 885 -50.45 29.87 -58.90
N ILE A 886 -49.77 30.04 -57.76
CA ILE A 886 -49.38 28.92 -56.88
C ILE A 886 -50.61 28.26 -56.25
N LEU A 887 -51.57 29.04 -55.73
CA LEU A 887 -52.86 28.56 -55.20
C LEU A 887 -53.66 27.81 -56.26
N ILE A 888 -53.75 28.32 -57.48
CA ILE A 888 -54.42 27.64 -58.60
C ILE A 888 -53.68 26.35 -58.99
N SER A 889 -52.34 26.33 -58.95
CA SER A 889 -51.58 25.09 -59.21
C SER A 889 -51.69 24.05 -58.09
N SER A 890 -51.85 24.48 -56.83
CA SER A 890 -52.07 23.59 -55.69
C SER A 890 -53.52 23.14 -55.56
N LEU A 891 -54.49 23.95 -56.01
CA LEU A 891 -55.87 23.53 -56.24
C LEU A 891 -55.96 22.51 -57.37
N TYR A 892 -55.12 22.63 -58.41
CA TYR A 892 -55.02 21.61 -59.47
C TYR A 892 -54.50 20.28 -58.92
N THR A 893 -53.41 20.26 -58.14
CA THR A 893 -52.93 19.01 -57.51
C THR A 893 -53.93 18.46 -56.51
N LEU A 894 -54.54 19.31 -55.67
CA LEU A 894 -55.59 18.89 -54.72
C LEU A 894 -56.81 18.26 -55.45
N SER A 895 -57.15 18.76 -56.64
CA SER A 895 -58.18 18.18 -57.50
C SER A 895 -57.77 16.85 -58.16
N GLN A 896 -56.49 16.52 -58.26
CA GLN A 896 -56.02 15.20 -58.70
C GLN A 896 -55.87 14.22 -57.53
N ASP A 897 -55.34 14.68 -56.40
CA ASP A 897 -55.09 13.87 -55.20
C ASP A 897 -56.38 13.51 -54.46
N ILE A 898 -57.43 14.34 -54.54
CA ILE A 898 -58.73 14.11 -53.90
C ILE A 898 -59.87 14.29 -54.93
N PRO A 899 -60.25 13.22 -55.66
CA PRO A 899 -61.29 13.29 -56.70
C PRO A 899 -62.68 13.74 -56.21
N GLU A 900 -63.03 13.49 -54.94
CA GLU A 900 -64.28 13.97 -54.34
C GLU A 900 -64.32 15.50 -54.22
N LEU A 901 -63.17 16.12 -53.91
CA LEU A 901 -63.01 17.58 -53.90
C LEU A 901 -62.96 18.16 -55.30
N SER A 902 -62.55 17.40 -56.33
CA SER A 902 -62.54 17.85 -57.73
C SER A 902 -63.89 18.42 -58.17
N ALA A 903 -65.00 17.74 -57.85
CA ALA A 903 -66.34 18.21 -58.22
C ALA A 903 -66.74 19.53 -57.53
N ILE A 904 -66.38 19.68 -56.24
CA ILE A 904 -66.67 20.90 -55.45
C ILE A 904 -65.79 22.06 -55.92
N ILE A 905 -64.50 21.79 -56.15
CA ILE A 905 -63.54 22.74 -56.70
C ILE A 905 -64.03 23.22 -58.08
N ASP A 906 -64.36 22.31 -59.00
CA ASP A 906 -64.92 22.64 -60.32
C ASP A 906 -66.25 23.42 -60.23
N GLN A 907 -67.11 23.13 -59.25
CA GLN A 907 -68.36 23.86 -59.07
C GLN A 907 -68.12 25.29 -58.57
N VAL A 908 -67.32 25.48 -57.51
CA VAL A 908 -66.96 26.82 -56.99
C VAL A 908 -66.22 27.63 -58.05
N LEU A 909 -65.36 26.98 -58.84
CA LEU A 909 -64.66 27.58 -59.97
C LEU A 909 -65.61 27.99 -61.10
N LYS A 910 -66.61 27.17 -61.45
CA LYS A 910 -67.68 27.54 -62.40
C LYS A 910 -68.51 28.72 -61.88
N GLU A 911 -68.90 28.72 -60.61
CA GLU A 911 -69.62 29.83 -59.97
C GLU A 911 -68.81 31.14 -59.95
N LYS A 912 -67.47 31.06 -59.78
CA LYS A 912 -66.57 32.22 -59.83
C LYS A 912 -65.98 32.52 -61.21
N LYS A 913 -66.35 31.77 -62.26
CA LYS A 913 -65.81 31.87 -63.64
C LYS A 913 -64.28 31.77 -63.74
N LEU A 914 -63.64 31.03 -62.84
CA LEU A 914 -62.20 30.75 -62.85
C LEU A 914 -61.98 29.37 -63.45
N THR A 915 -61.08 29.22 -64.42
CA THR A 915 -60.77 27.92 -65.03
C THR A 915 -59.46 27.36 -64.49
N LEU A 916 -59.46 26.12 -63.98
CA LEU A 916 -58.22 25.41 -63.67
C LEU A 916 -57.35 25.26 -64.94
N PRO A 917 -56.03 25.48 -64.86
CA PRO A 917 -55.11 25.15 -65.95
C PRO A 917 -55.17 23.64 -66.21
N SER A 918 -55.45 23.23 -67.45
CA SER A 918 -55.60 21.80 -67.80
C SER A 918 -54.29 21.01 -67.83
N LYS A 919 -53.17 21.65 -67.47
CA LYS A 919 -51.84 21.09 -67.23
C LYS A 919 -51.17 21.89 -66.10
N PRO A 920 -50.30 21.28 -65.27
CA PRO A 920 -49.43 22.05 -64.39
C PRO A 920 -48.54 23.00 -65.22
N PRO A 921 -48.24 24.22 -64.75
CA PRO A 921 -47.33 25.11 -65.45
C PRO A 921 -45.95 24.46 -65.53
N SER A 922 -45.47 24.22 -66.75
CA SER A 922 -44.16 23.62 -66.97
C SER A 922 -43.06 24.52 -66.42
N SER A 923 -42.04 23.89 -65.83
CA SER A 923 -40.73 24.52 -65.70
C SER A 923 -40.29 25.11 -67.04
N ILE A 924 -39.53 26.20 -66.98
CA ILE A 924 -38.85 26.83 -68.11
C ILE A 924 -38.21 25.77 -69.01
N ASP A 925 -38.37 25.92 -70.32
CA ASP A 925 -37.69 25.11 -71.33
C ASP A 925 -36.17 25.13 -71.12
N ILE A 926 -35.58 23.96 -70.92
CA ILE A 926 -34.34 23.52 -71.59
C ILE A 926 -34.31 21.99 -71.62
N ASN A 927 -34.09 21.49 -72.84
CA ASN A 927 -34.04 20.11 -73.30
C ASN A 927 -32.97 19.20 -72.61
N SER A 928 -33.01 17.86 -72.67
CA SER A 928 -34.09 16.88 -73.01
C SER A 928 -33.61 15.40 -72.86
N GLN A 929 -34.55 14.44 -73.05
CA GLN A 929 -34.38 13.02 -73.47
C GLN A 929 -33.91 11.88 -72.52
N GLN A 930 -34.90 11.03 -72.19
CA GLN A 930 -34.95 9.55 -72.36
C GLN A 930 -33.95 8.56 -71.71
N SER A 931 -34.48 7.66 -70.87
CA SER A 931 -34.51 6.17 -71.03
C SER A 931 -35.27 5.57 -69.84
N ILE A 932 -36.18 4.57 -69.90
CA ILE A 932 -36.45 3.39 -70.76
C ILE A 932 -35.59 2.14 -70.44
N LYS A 933 -36.11 1.31 -69.50
CA LYS A 933 -36.02 -0.18 -69.40
C LYS A 933 -37.32 -0.65 -68.71
N SER A 934 -38.09 -1.71 -69.05
CA SER A 934 -37.86 -3.12 -69.47
C SER A 934 -37.21 -4.00 -68.38
N GLY A 935 -37.66 -5.23 -68.06
CA GLY A 935 -38.85 -6.06 -68.39
C GLY A 935 -39.18 -7.00 -67.19
N ARG A 936 -40.04 -8.05 -67.15
CA ARG A 936 -40.34 -9.19 -68.08
C ARG A 936 -39.06 -9.76 -68.74
N SER A 937 -38.72 -11.05 -68.80
CA SER A 937 -39.41 -12.36 -68.66
C SER A 937 -38.37 -13.43 -68.20
N ILE A 938 -38.41 -14.78 -68.35
CA ILE A 938 -39.22 -15.84 -69.01
C ILE A 938 -38.95 -17.15 -68.16
N ASN A 939 -39.92 -18.01 -67.76
CA ASN A 939 -40.68 -19.07 -68.45
C ASN A 939 -39.98 -20.44 -68.70
N SER A 940 -40.73 -21.55 -68.45
CA SER A 940 -40.62 -22.93 -69.01
C SER A 940 -39.44 -23.90 -68.70
N GLY A 941 -39.76 -25.22 -68.61
CA GLY A 941 -38.83 -26.39 -68.66
C GLY A 941 -38.74 -27.23 -67.35
N GLN A 942 -39.59 -28.23 -67.04
CA GLN A 942 -39.66 -29.64 -67.52
C GLN A 942 -38.44 -30.58 -67.28
N SER A 943 -38.39 -31.23 -66.09
CA SER A 943 -38.19 -32.71 -65.82
C SER A 943 -37.00 -33.51 -66.44
N PRO A 944 -36.78 -34.83 -66.17
CA PRO A 944 -37.35 -35.77 -65.17
C PRO A 944 -36.29 -36.59 -64.36
N PHE A 945 -36.73 -37.40 -63.37
CA PHE A 945 -36.31 -38.79 -62.96
C PHE A 945 -36.92 -39.08 -61.56
N PHE A 946 -37.94 -39.94 -61.38
CA PHE A 946 -37.91 -41.40 -61.10
C PHE A 946 -37.11 -41.81 -59.85
N ILE A 947 -37.68 -42.50 -58.83
CA ILE A 947 -38.20 -43.90 -58.79
C ILE A 947 -39.38 -43.98 -57.78
N THR A 948 -40.63 -44.35 -58.13
CA THR A 948 -41.30 -45.69 -58.11
C THR A 948 -41.12 -46.52 -56.81
N LEU A 949 -42.13 -47.14 -56.18
CA LEU A 949 -43.28 -47.90 -56.72
C LEU A 949 -44.59 -47.78 -55.88
N ASN A 950 -45.73 -47.72 -56.58
CA ASN A 950 -46.93 -48.60 -56.55
C ASN A 950 -47.63 -49.09 -55.26
N LEU A 951 -48.95 -49.36 -55.24
CA LEU A 951 -50.12 -48.87 -56.04
C LEU A 951 -51.46 -49.36 -55.42
N ASN A 952 -52.58 -48.90 -56.00
CA ASN A 952 -54.01 -49.22 -55.76
C ASN A 952 -54.68 -48.45 -54.59
N SER A 953 -55.78 -47.69 -54.74
CA SER A 953 -56.97 -47.71 -55.63
C SER A 953 -58.07 -48.70 -55.15
N ARG A 954 -59.39 -48.40 -55.18
CA ARG A 954 -60.12 -47.24 -55.75
C ARG A 954 -61.60 -47.20 -55.26
N ILE A 955 -62.23 -46.01 -55.21
CA ILE A 955 -63.65 -45.72 -55.61
C ILE A 955 -64.89 -46.08 -54.71
N ILE A 956 -65.71 -45.04 -54.42
CA ILE A 956 -67.20 -44.91 -54.41
C ILE A 956 -68.14 -45.50 -53.30
N LEU A 957 -68.81 -44.55 -52.61
CA LEU A 957 -70.23 -44.40 -52.16
C LEU A 957 -71.14 -45.56 -51.63
N ASN A 958 -71.89 -45.17 -50.58
CA ASN A 958 -73.34 -45.37 -50.32
C ASN A 958 -73.92 -46.65 -49.67
N LYS A 959 -74.52 -46.40 -48.49
CA LYS A 959 -75.76 -47.00 -47.92
C LYS A 959 -75.71 -48.47 -47.39
N PRO A 960 -76.73 -48.91 -46.62
CA PRO A 960 -76.51 -49.85 -45.50
C PRO A 960 -77.20 -51.23 -45.65
N THR A 961 -77.18 -52.00 -44.55
CA THR A 961 -77.70 -53.36 -44.30
C THR A 961 -76.79 -54.49 -44.80
N PHE A 962 -76.62 -55.59 -44.06
CA PHE A 962 -77.26 -55.93 -42.76
C PHE A 962 -76.82 -55.06 -41.57
#